data_AF-A0A376Y505-F1
#
_entry.id   AF-A0A376Y505-F1
#
_cell.length_a   1.000
_cell.length_b   1.000
_cell.length_c   1.000
_cell.angle_alpha   90.00
_cell.angle_beta   90.00
_cell.angle_gamma   90.00
#
_symmetry.space_group_name_H-M   'P 1'
#
loop_
_entity.id
_entity.type
_entity.pdbx_description
1 polymer ?
#
loop_
_entity_poly.entity_id
_entity_poly.type
_entity_poly.pdbx_seq_one_letter_code
_entity_poly.pdbx_strand_id
1 'polypeptide(L)'
;MNRTSPYYCRRSVLSLLISALIYAPPGMAAFTTNVIGVVNDETVDGNQKVDERGTTNNTHIINHGQQNVHGGVSNGSLIESGGYQDIGSHNNFVGQANNTTINGGRQSIHDGGISTGTTIESGNQDVYKGGISNGTTIKGGASRVEGGSANGILIDGGSQIVKVQGHADGTTINKSGSQDVVQGSLATNTTINGGRQYVEQSTVETTTIKNGGEQRVYESRALDTTIEGGTQSLNSKSTAKNTHIYSGGTQIVDNTSTSDVIEVYSGGVLDVSGGTATNVTQHDGAILKTNTNGTTVSGTNSEGAFSIHNHVADNVLLENGGHLDINAYGSANKTIIKDKGTMSVLTNAKADATRIDNGGVMDVAGNATNTIINGGTQNINNYGIATGTNINSGTQNIKSGGKADTTIISSGSRQVVEKDGTAIGSNISAGGSLIVYTGGIAHGVNQETGSALVANTGAGTDIEGYNKLSHFTITGGEANYVVLENTGELTVVAKTSAKNTTIDTGGKLIVQKEAKTDSTRLNNGGVLEVQDGGEAKHVEQQSGGALIASTTSGTLIEGTNSYGDAFYIRNSEAKNVVLENAGSLTVVTGSRAVDTIINANGKMDVYGKDVGTVLNSAGTQTIYASATSDKANIKGGKQTVYGLATEANIESGEQIVDGGSTEKTHINGGTQTVQNYGKAIR
;
A
#
# COMPACT_ATOMS: atom_id res chain seq x y z
N MET A 1 -27.18 27.09 112.62
CA MET A 1 -26.75 25.68 112.48
C MET A 1 -26.49 25.39 111.01
N ASN A 2 -25.26 24.95 110.67
CA ASN A 2 -24.87 23.98 109.62
C ASN A 2 -25.92 23.63 108.55
N ARG A 3 -25.68 23.62 107.23
CA ARG A 3 -24.48 23.21 106.47
C ARG A 3 -24.60 23.67 105.01
N THR A 4 -23.44 23.83 104.37
CA THR A 4 -23.18 24.05 102.95
C THR A 4 -23.64 22.88 102.04
N SER A 5 -24.13 23.20 100.84
CA SER A 5 -24.13 22.29 99.68
C SER A 5 -24.14 23.09 98.36
N PRO A 6 -23.05 23.06 97.55
CA PRO A 6 -23.06 23.54 96.19
C PRO A 6 -23.34 22.39 95.21
N TYR A 7 -24.22 22.66 94.24
CA TYR A 7 -24.53 21.78 93.12
C TYR A 7 -23.28 21.48 92.29
N TYR A 8 -22.76 20.25 92.40
CA TYR A 8 -21.76 19.71 91.48
C TYR A 8 -22.45 19.29 90.17
N CYS A 9 -22.06 19.92 89.07
CA CYS A 9 -22.40 19.48 87.73
C CYS A 9 -21.81 18.07 87.52
N ARG A 10 -22.65 17.04 87.39
CA ARG A 10 -22.22 15.67 87.07
C ARG A 10 -21.71 15.64 85.63
N ARG A 11 -20.40 15.82 85.43
CA ARG A 11 -19.72 15.35 84.23
C ARG A 11 -19.76 13.82 84.26
N SER A 12 -20.47 13.20 83.31
CA SER A 12 -20.44 11.74 83.18
C SER A 12 -19.02 11.31 82.79
N VAL A 13 -18.63 10.10 83.19
CA VAL A 13 -17.37 9.47 82.73
C VAL A 13 -17.27 9.51 81.20
N LEU A 14 -18.41 9.46 80.50
CA LEU A 14 -18.51 9.63 79.05
C LEU A 14 -18.14 11.05 78.57
N SER A 15 -18.49 12.12 79.30
CA SER A 15 -18.06 13.49 78.96
C SER A 15 -16.57 13.73 79.22
N LEU A 16 -15.96 13.05 80.20
CA LEU A 16 -14.51 13.06 80.44
C LEU A 16 -13.75 12.22 79.40
N LEU A 17 -14.31 11.09 78.95
CA LEU A 17 -13.77 10.30 77.83
C LEU A 17 -13.86 11.02 76.49
N ILE A 18 -14.98 11.69 76.21
CA ILE A 18 -15.16 12.49 74.98
C ILE A 18 -14.26 13.74 75.02
N SER A 19 -14.08 14.37 76.18
CA SER A 19 -13.15 15.52 76.30
C SER A 19 -11.68 15.08 76.18
N ALA A 20 -11.32 13.87 76.64
CA ALA A 20 -9.98 13.31 76.47
C ALA A 20 -9.70 12.88 75.02
N LEU A 21 -10.71 12.46 74.25
CA LEU A 21 -10.58 12.19 72.82
C LEU A 21 -10.45 13.46 71.96
N ILE A 22 -10.99 14.60 72.40
CA ILE A 22 -10.99 15.85 71.63
C ILE A 22 -9.77 16.74 71.94
N TYR A 23 -9.09 16.55 73.07
CA TYR A 23 -7.96 17.40 73.53
C TYR A 23 -6.62 16.65 73.72
N ALA A 24 -6.50 15.41 73.25
CA ALA A 24 -5.19 14.78 73.14
C ALA A 24 -4.38 15.45 72.00
N PRO A 25 -3.09 15.79 72.20
CA PRO A 25 -2.18 16.07 71.09
C PRO A 25 -2.20 14.86 70.12
N PRO A 26 -1.92 15.02 68.82
CA PRO A 26 -1.75 13.86 67.93
C PRO A 26 -0.52 13.09 68.39
N GLY A 27 -0.73 12.12 69.28
CA GLY A 27 0.30 11.39 69.98
C GLY A 27 -0.18 9.97 70.21
N MET A 28 0.30 9.07 69.35
CA MET A 28 0.27 7.62 69.46
C MET A 28 -1.07 7.00 69.90
N ALA A 29 -1.85 6.54 68.92
CA ALA A 29 -2.74 5.40 69.19
C ALA A 29 -1.87 4.26 69.77
N ALA A 30 -2.23 3.75 70.95
CA ALA A 30 -1.53 2.62 71.54
C ALA A 30 -1.79 1.38 70.67
N PHE A 31 -0.78 0.92 69.94
CA PHE A 31 -0.81 -0.32 69.17
C PHE A 31 -0.07 -1.43 69.92
N THR A 32 -0.40 -2.69 69.61
CA THR A 32 0.25 -3.84 70.24
C THR A 32 1.66 -4.01 69.66
N THR A 33 2.69 -3.82 70.48
CA THR A 33 4.08 -3.90 70.02
C THR A 33 4.56 -5.32 69.75
N ASN A 34 4.05 -6.34 70.48
CA ASN A 34 4.34 -7.75 70.24
C ASN A 34 3.04 -8.54 70.14
N VAL A 35 2.68 -8.96 68.94
CA VAL A 35 1.44 -9.67 68.63
C VAL A 35 1.70 -11.18 68.70
N ILE A 36 1.13 -11.83 69.71
CA ILE A 36 1.19 -13.30 69.94
C ILE A 36 -0.20 -13.96 69.87
N GLY A 37 -1.23 -13.20 69.49
CA GLY A 37 -2.62 -13.61 69.29
C GLY A 37 -3.24 -12.78 68.16
N VAL A 38 -4.56 -12.54 68.18
CA VAL A 38 -5.23 -11.76 67.12
C VAL A 38 -5.43 -10.30 67.54
N VAL A 39 -5.03 -9.36 66.69
CA VAL A 39 -5.33 -7.91 66.83
C VAL A 39 -5.96 -7.37 65.54
N ASN A 40 -6.86 -6.39 65.67
CA ASN A 40 -7.62 -5.83 64.54
C ASN A 40 -7.55 -4.30 64.55
N ASP A 41 -7.53 -3.71 63.36
CA ASP A 41 -7.74 -2.28 63.11
C ASP A 41 -6.76 -1.36 63.87
N GLU A 42 -5.52 -1.79 64.04
CA GLU A 42 -4.48 -1.01 64.71
C GLU A 42 -3.78 -0.04 63.75
N THR A 43 -3.54 1.19 64.21
CA THR A 43 -2.67 2.16 63.54
C THR A 43 -1.26 2.11 64.13
N VAL A 44 -0.26 1.73 63.33
CA VAL A 44 1.13 1.56 63.74
C VAL A 44 1.96 2.77 63.28
N ASP A 45 2.49 3.52 64.26
CA ASP A 45 3.46 4.64 64.08
C ASP A 45 4.75 4.38 64.90
N GLY A 46 5.05 3.10 65.15
CA GLY A 46 6.26 2.63 65.81
C GLY A 46 6.57 1.20 65.38
N ASN A 47 7.34 0.44 66.18
CA ASN A 47 7.70 -0.93 65.82
C ASN A 47 6.73 -1.96 66.41
N GLN A 48 6.06 -2.72 65.54
CA GLN A 48 5.20 -3.86 65.86
C GLN A 48 5.84 -5.15 65.35
N LYS A 49 6.03 -6.13 66.24
CA LYS A 49 6.43 -7.51 65.88
C LYS A 49 5.21 -8.42 65.88
N VAL A 50 5.01 -9.17 64.79
CA VAL A 50 4.01 -10.24 64.69
C VAL A 50 4.74 -11.57 64.73
N ASP A 51 4.60 -12.29 65.84
CA ASP A 51 5.32 -13.54 66.13
C ASP A 51 4.59 -14.76 65.55
N GLU A 52 5.16 -15.96 65.71
CA GLU A 52 4.67 -17.24 65.15
C GLU A 52 3.21 -17.62 65.48
N ARG A 53 2.60 -17.00 66.50
CA ARG A 53 1.17 -17.17 66.86
C ARG A 53 0.33 -15.92 66.65
N GLY A 54 0.96 -14.85 66.16
CA GLY A 54 0.36 -13.56 65.94
C GLY A 54 -0.44 -13.50 64.65
N THR A 55 -1.58 -12.81 64.70
CA THR A 55 -2.35 -12.43 63.53
C THR A 55 -2.77 -10.97 63.67
N THR A 56 -2.47 -10.15 62.68
CA THR A 56 -3.00 -8.79 62.59
C THR A 56 -4.02 -8.73 61.45
N ASN A 57 -5.11 -7.99 61.64
CA ASN A 57 -6.08 -7.71 60.59
C ASN A 57 -6.26 -6.19 60.45
N ASN A 58 -6.31 -5.71 59.20
CA ASN A 58 -6.55 -4.32 58.84
C ASN A 58 -5.56 -3.34 59.51
N THR A 59 -4.28 -3.71 59.63
CA THR A 59 -3.28 -2.82 60.21
C THR A 59 -3.03 -1.62 59.30
N HIS A 60 -3.08 -0.41 59.85
CA HIS A 60 -2.76 0.81 59.15
C HIS A 60 -1.37 1.31 59.57
N ILE A 61 -0.38 1.16 58.70
CA ILE A 61 1.02 1.50 58.97
C ILE A 61 1.32 2.88 58.37
N ILE A 62 1.63 3.85 59.22
CA ILE A 62 1.78 5.27 58.84
C ILE A 62 3.13 5.83 59.32
N ASN A 63 3.54 6.99 58.82
CA ASN A 63 4.66 7.78 59.35
C ASN A 63 5.98 7.00 59.47
N HIS A 64 6.46 6.65 60.68
CA HIS A 64 7.67 5.81 60.87
C HIS A 64 7.32 4.40 61.39
N GLY A 65 6.06 4.01 61.23
CA GLY A 65 5.56 2.70 61.61
C GLY A 65 6.26 1.58 60.85
N GLN A 66 6.67 0.56 61.60
CA GLN A 66 7.29 -0.65 61.08
C GLN A 66 6.58 -1.88 61.64
N GLN A 67 6.00 -2.71 60.77
CA GLN A 67 5.45 -4.01 61.15
C GLN A 67 6.39 -5.13 60.68
N ASN A 68 6.97 -5.88 61.62
CA ASN A 68 7.82 -7.04 61.37
C ASN A 68 7.01 -8.33 61.53
N VAL A 69 6.61 -8.93 60.41
CA VAL A 69 5.84 -10.18 60.34
C VAL A 69 6.80 -11.35 60.21
N HIS A 70 7.31 -11.83 61.35
CA HIS A 70 8.32 -12.90 61.40
C HIS A 70 7.69 -14.17 61.98
N GLY A 71 7.28 -15.09 61.10
CA GLY A 71 6.58 -16.33 61.46
C GLY A 71 5.07 -16.20 61.70
N GLY A 72 4.55 -14.97 61.85
CA GLY A 72 3.12 -14.68 62.02
C GLY A 72 2.37 -14.35 60.73
N VAL A 73 1.13 -13.88 60.86
CA VAL A 73 0.24 -13.52 59.73
C VAL A 73 -0.25 -12.08 59.84
N SER A 74 -0.25 -11.34 58.72
CA SER A 74 -0.83 -10.00 58.62
C SER A 74 -1.83 -9.95 57.46
N ASN A 75 -3.09 -9.59 57.72
CA ASN A 75 -4.15 -9.57 56.72
C ASN A 75 -4.67 -8.14 56.51
N GLY A 76 -4.78 -7.71 55.26
CA GLY A 76 -5.41 -6.44 54.89
C GLY A 76 -4.65 -5.19 55.35
N SER A 77 -3.33 -5.27 55.50
CA SER A 77 -2.54 -4.10 55.93
C SER A 77 -2.60 -2.98 54.90
N LEU A 78 -2.77 -1.73 55.33
CA LEU A 78 -2.59 -0.53 54.53
C LEU A 78 -1.28 0.16 54.92
N ILE A 79 -0.36 0.30 53.98
CA ILE A 79 0.94 0.95 54.19
C ILE A 79 0.97 2.31 53.51
N GLU A 80 0.87 3.38 54.29
CA GLU A 80 0.95 4.75 53.77
C GLU A 80 2.40 5.26 53.67
N SER A 81 2.57 6.46 53.12
CA SER A 81 3.85 7.14 53.03
C SER A 81 4.62 7.11 54.35
N GLY A 82 5.84 6.58 54.30
CA GLY A 82 6.74 6.41 55.44
C GLY A 82 6.55 5.09 56.21
N GLY A 83 5.39 4.45 56.11
CA GLY A 83 5.14 3.14 56.70
C GLY A 83 5.96 2.03 56.04
N TYR A 84 6.33 1.03 56.85
CA TYR A 84 7.15 -0.11 56.43
C TYR A 84 6.59 -1.45 56.95
N GLN A 85 6.52 -2.46 56.09
CA GLN A 85 6.19 -3.83 56.48
C GLN A 85 7.35 -4.76 56.08
N ASP A 86 7.89 -5.51 57.04
CA ASP A 86 8.94 -6.50 56.85
C ASP A 86 8.36 -7.90 57.02
N ILE A 87 8.59 -8.80 56.08
CA ILE A 87 8.03 -10.16 56.10
C ILE A 87 9.18 -11.13 55.95
N GLY A 88 9.32 -12.06 56.89
CA GLY A 88 10.43 -13.01 56.87
C GLY A 88 10.17 -14.20 57.77
N SER A 89 11.12 -15.12 57.80
CA SER A 89 11.08 -16.28 58.69
C SER A 89 11.45 -15.92 60.14
N HIS A 90 10.88 -16.67 61.08
CA HIS A 90 11.37 -16.79 62.45
C HIS A 90 11.48 -18.26 62.80
N ASN A 91 12.70 -18.75 63.08
CA ASN A 91 12.97 -20.18 63.26
C ASN A 91 12.47 -21.01 62.05
N ASN A 92 11.55 -21.95 62.27
CA ASN A 92 10.95 -22.79 61.22
C ASN A 92 9.60 -22.26 60.72
N PHE A 93 9.18 -21.06 61.13
CA PHE A 93 7.91 -20.46 60.75
C PHE A 93 8.11 -19.38 59.68
N VAL A 94 7.24 -19.40 58.68
CA VAL A 94 7.21 -18.43 57.58
C VAL A 94 6.32 -17.25 57.94
N GLY A 95 6.77 -16.03 57.67
CA GLY A 95 5.95 -14.83 57.79
C GLY A 95 5.00 -14.70 56.59
N GLN A 96 3.74 -14.33 56.83
CA GLN A 96 2.74 -14.19 55.77
C GLN A 96 2.06 -12.83 55.80
N ALA A 97 2.00 -12.15 54.66
CA ALA A 97 1.17 -10.96 54.47
C ALA A 97 0.14 -11.21 53.36
N ASN A 98 -1.14 -10.97 53.65
CA ASN A 98 -2.24 -11.21 52.73
C ASN A 98 -2.99 -9.90 52.46
N ASN A 99 -3.27 -9.62 51.19
CA ASN A 99 -4.08 -8.48 50.74
C ASN A 99 -3.55 -7.12 51.25
N THR A 100 -2.23 -6.96 51.35
CA THR A 100 -1.61 -5.68 51.70
C THR A 100 -1.89 -4.65 50.61
N THR A 101 -2.28 -3.43 50.98
CA THR A 101 -2.36 -2.28 50.07
C THR A 101 -1.19 -1.33 50.38
N ILE A 102 -0.37 -1.04 49.38
CA ILE A 102 0.72 -0.07 49.48
C ILE A 102 0.27 1.23 48.81
N ASN A 103 0.25 2.32 49.59
CA ASN A 103 -0.12 3.66 49.15
C ASN A 103 0.95 4.67 49.59
N GLY A 104 2.15 4.53 49.02
CA GLY A 104 3.30 5.41 49.25
C GLY A 104 4.33 4.82 50.21
N GLY A 105 3.97 3.77 50.95
CA GLY A 105 4.86 3.05 51.85
C GLY A 105 5.72 1.98 51.17
N ARG A 106 6.27 1.07 51.99
CA ARG A 106 7.14 -0.01 51.53
C ARG A 106 6.84 -1.36 52.19
N GLN A 107 6.85 -2.42 51.39
CA GLN A 107 6.81 -3.81 51.86
C GLN A 107 8.10 -4.52 51.43
N SER A 108 8.82 -5.16 52.36
CA SER A 108 9.97 -6.01 52.07
C SER A 108 9.65 -7.46 52.41
N ILE A 109 9.99 -8.37 51.49
CA ILE A 109 9.77 -9.80 51.65
C ILE A 109 11.14 -10.47 51.59
N HIS A 110 11.57 -11.02 52.71
CA HIS A 110 12.86 -11.68 52.91
C HIS A 110 12.71 -13.20 52.87
N ASP A 111 13.82 -13.91 53.14
CA ASP A 111 13.89 -15.37 53.17
C ASP A 111 12.82 -15.98 54.10
N GLY A 112 12.01 -16.89 53.54
CA GLY A 112 10.87 -17.51 54.22
C GLY A 112 9.67 -16.58 54.44
N GLY A 113 9.66 -15.38 53.85
CA GLY A 113 8.51 -14.49 53.79
C GLY A 113 7.64 -14.75 52.56
N ILE A 114 6.32 -14.70 52.74
CA ILE A 114 5.33 -14.88 51.66
C ILE A 114 4.35 -13.72 51.69
N SER A 115 4.17 -13.06 50.54
CA SER A 115 3.15 -12.03 50.33
C SER A 115 2.15 -12.50 49.28
N THR A 116 0.85 -12.40 49.55
CA THR A 116 -0.22 -12.83 48.63
C THR A 116 -1.24 -11.71 48.42
N GLY A 117 -1.55 -11.39 47.17
CA GLY A 117 -2.62 -10.44 46.82
C GLY A 117 -2.29 -8.98 47.13
N THR A 118 -1.02 -8.61 47.16
CA THR A 118 -0.64 -7.21 47.42
C THR A 118 -1.11 -6.29 46.30
N THR A 119 -1.71 -5.15 46.63
CA THR A 119 -2.04 -4.08 45.68
C THR A 119 -1.12 -2.88 45.91
N ILE A 120 -0.42 -2.45 44.87
CA ILE A 120 0.46 -1.26 44.89
C ILE A 120 -0.26 -0.14 44.14
N GLU A 121 -0.85 0.78 44.88
CA GLU A 121 -1.43 2.03 44.35
C GLU A 121 -0.33 3.08 44.14
N SER A 122 0.63 3.13 45.07
CA SER A 122 1.90 3.87 44.98
C SER A 122 2.91 3.28 45.97
N GLY A 123 4.20 3.65 45.89
CA GLY A 123 5.24 3.10 46.78
C GLY A 123 5.94 1.86 46.21
N ASN A 124 6.48 1.00 47.09
CA ASN A 124 7.35 -0.10 46.68
C ASN A 124 7.07 -1.43 47.40
N GLN A 125 7.11 -2.54 46.66
CA GLN A 125 7.30 -3.89 47.20
C GLN A 125 8.69 -4.38 46.79
N ASP A 126 9.53 -4.81 47.71
CA ASP A 126 10.83 -5.41 47.42
C ASP A 126 10.84 -6.89 47.84
N VAL A 127 11.10 -7.79 46.90
CA VAL A 127 11.15 -9.24 47.07
C VAL A 127 12.60 -9.68 47.02
N TYR A 128 13.20 -9.91 48.18
CA TYR A 128 14.60 -10.32 48.30
C TYR A 128 14.77 -11.83 48.13
N LYS A 129 16.03 -12.27 48.08
CA LYS A 129 16.41 -13.68 48.01
C LYS A 129 15.66 -14.54 49.04
N GLY A 130 15.00 -15.59 48.56
CA GLY A 130 14.20 -16.52 49.37
C GLY A 130 12.77 -16.03 49.69
N GLY A 131 12.45 -14.77 49.37
CA GLY A 131 11.11 -14.21 49.50
C GLY A 131 10.21 -14.55 48.30
N ILE A 132 8.91 -14.64 48.56
CA ILE A 132 7.89 -15.00 47.56
C ILE A 132 6.75 -13.97 47.54
N SER A 133 6.43 -13.44 46.37
CA SER A 133 5.27 -12.57 46.12
C SER A 133 4.31 -13.24 45.13
N ASN A 134 3.03 -13.38 45.50
CA ASN A 134 2.02 -14.05 44.69
C ASN A 134 0.84 -13.10 44.42
N GLY A 135 0.46 -12.95 43.15
CA GLY A 135 -0.75 -12.20 42.77
C GLY A 135 -0.69 -10.71 43.05
N THR A 136 0.50 -10.10 43.01
CA THR A 136 0.63 -8.65 43.22
C THR A 136 0.06 -7.88 42.03
N THR A 137 -0.76 -6.86 42.31
CA THR A 137 -1.30 -5.92 41.32
C THR A 137 -0.62 -4.56 41.46
N ILE A 138 -0.07 -4.01 40.37
CA ILE A 138 0.69 -2.75 40.35
C ILE A 138 -0.04 -1.71 39.49
N LYS A 139 -0.70 -0.73 40.11
CA LYS A 139 -1.45 0.33 39.41
C LYS A 139 -0.63 1.62 39.25
N GLY A 140 0.16 1.94 40.25
CA GLY A 140 1.15 3.01 40.28
C GLY A 140 2.21 2.65 41.32
N GLY A 141 3.49 3.00 41.12
CA GLY A 141 4.59 2.50 41.97
C GLY A 141 5.29 1.28 41.40
N ALA A 142 6.05 0.55 42.24
CA ALA A 142 6.98 -0.48 41.79
C ALA A 142 7.00 -1.77 42.63
N SER A 143 7.20 -2.91 41.95
CA SER A 143 7.64 -4.17 42.58
C SER A 143 9.08 -4.48 42.14
N ARG A 144 10.03 -4.61 43.07
CA ARG A 144 11.43 -4.96 42.78
C ARG A 144 11.71 -6.38 43.25
N VAL A 145 12.05 -7.26 42.33
CA VAL A 145 12.39 -8.66 42.63
C VAL A 145 13.91 -8.79 42.57
N GLU A 146 14.55 -8.89 43.73
CA GLU A 146 16.01 -8.94 43.93
C GLU A 146 16.44 -10.33 44.44
N GLY A 147 16.60 -11.28 43.53
CA GLY A 147 16.92 -12.68 43.85
C GLY A 147 15.77 -13.51 44.44
N GLY A 148 14.60 -12.91 44.66
CA GLY A 148 13.36 -13.57 45.09
C GLY A 148 12.51 -14.08 43.92
N SER A 149 11.28 -14.52 44.23
CA SER A 149 10.29 -15.02 43.24
C SER A 149 8.98 -14.21 43.29
N ALA A 150 8.47 -13.83 42.12
CA ALA A 150 7.21 -13.14 41.96
C ALA A 150 6.31 -13.88 40.95
N ASN A 151 5.12 -14.33 41.36
CA ASN A 151 4.25 -15.19 40.57
C ASN A 151 2.88 -14.54 40.33
N GLY A 152 2.38 -14.58 39.08
CA GLY A 152 1.03 -14.10 38.73
C GLY A 152 0.85 -12.60 38.89
N ILE A 153 1.86 -11.80 38.49
CA ILE A 153 1.88 -10.35 38.69
C ILE A 153 1.04 -9.65 37.62
N LEU A 154 0.21 -8.69 38.01
CA LEU A 154 -0.56 -7.83 37.09
C LEU A 154 -0.02 -6.40 37.16
N ILE A 155 0.49 -5.89 36.04
CA ILE A 155 0.98 -4.52 35.90
C ILE A 155 -0.04 -3.71 35.11
N ASP A 156 -0.78 -2.83 35.76
CA ASP A 156 -1.88 -2.02 35.20
C ASP A 156 -1.57 -0.51 35.32
N GLY A 157 -0.31 -0.14 35.09
CA GLY A 157 0.17 1.25 35.05
C GLY A 157 1.50 1.50 35.75
N GLY A 158 1.86 0.67 36.74
CA GLY A 158 3.15 0.77 37.44
C GLY A 158 4.30 0.01 36.76
N SER A 159 5.33 -0.34 37.54
CA SER A 159 6.51 -1.05 37.05
C SER A 159 6.88 -2.27 37.89
N GLN A 160 7.35 -3.33 37.25
CA GLN A 160 8.08 -4.40 37.89
C GLN A 160 9.55 -4.37 37.43
N ILE A 161 10.48 -4.48 38.38
CA ILE A 161 11.92 -4.56 38.11
C ILE A 161 12.42 -5.89 38.64
N VAL A 162 12.82 -6.80 37.77
CA VAL A 162 13.40 -8.10 38.12
C VAL A 162 14.90 -8.01 37.91
N LYS A 163 15.69 -8.10 38.98
CA LYS A 163 17.15 -7.94 38.94
C LYS A 163 17.87 -8.90 39.87
N VAL A 164 19.18 -9.04 39.66
CA VAL A 164 20.08 -9.80 40.53
C VAL A 164 19.58 -11.24 40.70
N GLN A 165 19.45 -11.98 39.59
CA GLN A 165 18.94 -13.36 39.56
C GLN A 165 17.51 -13.52 40.12
N GLY A 166 16.69 -12.46 40.06
CA GLY A 166 15.27 -12.53 40.39
C GLY A 166 14.50 -13.36 39.37
N HIS A 167 13.38 -13.93 39.80
CA HIS A 167 12.48 -14.70 38.95
C HIS A 167 11.06 -14.14 38.98
N ALA A 168 10.51 -13.85 37.80
CA ALA A 168 9.09 -13.48 37.65
C ALA A 168 8.37 -14.48 36.73
N ASP A 169 7.30 -15.08 37.21
CA ASP A 169 6.48 -16.02 36.45
C ASP A 169 5.05 -15.53 36.27
N GLY A 170 4.49 -15.68 35.08
CA GLY A 170 3.08 -15.36 34.81
C GLY A 170 2.75 -13.86 34.92
N THR A 171 3.70 -12.99 34.58
CA THR A 171 3.46 -11.53 34.62
C THR A 171 2.58 -11.10 33.44
N THR A 172 1.51 -10.34 33.70
CA THR A 172 0.69 -9.67 32.69
C THR A 172 0.95 -8.17 32.72
N ILE A 173 1.36 -7.60 31.59
CA ILE A 173 1.71 -6.19 31.43
C ILE A 173 0.65 -5.51 30.57
N ASN A 174 -0.29 -4.80 31.19
CA ASN A 174 -1.30 -4.03 30.48
C ASN A 174 -0.71 -2.69 29.98
N LYS A 175 -1.53 -1.97 29.21
CA LYS A 175 -1.20 -0.63 28.69
C LYS A 175 -0.66 0.28 29.80
N SER A 176 0.43 0.99 29.47
CA SER A 176 1.19 1.86 30.38
C SER A 176 1.98 1.15 31.48
N GLY A 177 1.86 -0.17 31.63
CA GLY A 177 2.73 -0.96 32.51
C GLY A 177 4.10 -1.24 31.89
N SER A 178 5.12 -1.42 32.74
CA SER A 178 6.47 -1.83 32.34
C SER A 178 7.03 -2.96 33.19
N GLN A 179 7.69 -3.93 32.57
CA GLN A 179 8.55 -4.90 33.25
C GLN A 179 9.98 -4.77 32.75
N ASP A 180 10.92 -4.53 33.67
CA ASP A 180 12.35 -4.45 33.39
C ASP A 180 13.03 -5.71 33.95
N VAL A 181 13.59 -6.55 33.09
CA VAL A 181 14.28 -7.81 33.44
C VAL A 181 15.77 -7.64 33.17
N VAL A 182 16.57 -7.51 34.22
CA VAL A 182 17.98 -7.11 34.12
C VAL A 182 18.92 -7.98 34.95
N GLN A 183 20.22 -7.94 34.66
CA GLN A 183 21.30 -8.50 35.51
C GLN A 183 21.15 -10.00 35.82
N GLY A 184 21.05 -10.83 34.76
CA GLY A 184 21.01 -12.28 34.88
C GLY A 184 19.69 -12.83 35.45
N SER A 185 18.61 -12.08 35.31
CA SER A 185 17.28 -12.47 35.81
C SER A 185 16.51 -13.32 34.80
N LEU A 186 15.41 -13.90 35.25
CA LEU A 186 14.54 -14.76 34.44
C LEU A 186 13.07 -14.31 34.54
N ALA A 187 12.43 -14.06 33.40
CA ALA A 187 10.97 -13.93 33.34
C ALA A 187 10.36 -15.03 32.45
N THR A 188 9.34 -15.70 32.94
CA THR A 188 8.63 -16.79 32.26
C THR A 188 7.14 -16.47 32.13
N ASN A 189 6.50 -17.03 31.10
CA ASN A 189 5.05 -16.96 30.91
C ASN A 189 4.51 -15.51 30.90
N THR A 190 5.28 -14.56 30.37
CA THR A 190 4.91 -13.15 30.37
C THR A 190 3.90 -12.87 29.25
N THR A 191 2.82 -12.16 29.56
CA THR A 191 1.85 -11.64 28.57
C THR A 191 1.95 -10.12 28.50
N ILE A 192 2.32 -9.58 27.34
CA ILE A 192 2.43 -8.14 27.09
C ILE A 192 1.19 -7.67 26.32
N ASN A 193 0.25 -7.04 27.02
CA ASN A 193 -1.06 -6.61 26.53
C ASN A 193 -1.15 -5.07 26.43
N GLY A 194 -0.38 -4.49 25.50
CA GLY A 194 -0.29 -3.04 25.31
C GLY A 194 0.77 -2.32 26.16
N GLY A 195 1.42 -3.04 27.08
CA GLY A 195 2.54 -2.55 27.89
C GLY A 195 3.91 -2.83 27.27
N ARG A 196 4.96 -2.74 28.08
CA ARG A 196 6.35 -2.99 27.64
C ARG A 196 7.10 -3.98 28.53
N GLN A 197 7.88 -4.86 27.92
CA GLN A 197 8.96 -5.60 28.58
C GLN A 197 10.31 -5.14 28.03
N TYR A 198 11.20 -4.71 28.92
CA TYR A 198 12.60 -4.39 28.61
C TYR A 198 13.50 -5.46 29.22
N VAL A 199 14.37 -6.06 28.42
CA VAL A 199 15.23 -7.19 28.82
C VAL A 199 16.68 -6.83 28.54
N GLU A 200 17.54 -6.88 29.55
CA GLU A 200 18.96 -6.58 29.43
C GLU A 200 19.84 -7.59 30.18
N GLN A 201 20.84 -8.15 29.51
CA GLN A 201 21.74 -9.17 30.07
C GLN A 201 21.02 -10.30 30.83
N SER A 202 19.87 -10.75 30.30
CA SER A 202 18.93 -11.64 30.98
C SER A 202 18.28 -12.64 30.01
N THR A 203 17.42 -13.51 30.54
CA THR A 203 16.65 -14.48 29.75
C THR A 203 15.16 -14.28 29.98
N VAL A 204 14.38 -14.37 28.90
CA VAL A 204 12.92 -14.44 28.95
C VAL A 204 12.42 -15.64 28.15
N GLU A 205 11.42 -16.34 28.66
CA GLU A 205 10.88 -17.56 28.05
C GLU A 205 9.36 -17.53 28.00
N THR A 206 8.77 -18.11 26.94
CA THR A 206 7.31 -18.23 26.78
C THR A 206 6.62 -16.87 26.89
N THR A 207 7.05 -15.89 26.07
CA THR A 207 6.45 -14.55 26.05
C THR A 207 5.37 -14.47 24.97
N THR A 208 4.18 -13.96 25.32
CA THR A 208 3.12 -13.62 24.37
C THR A 208 3.00 -12.10 24.25
N ILE A 209 3.20 -11.57 23.06
CA ILE A 209 3.14 -10.13 22.76
C ILE A 209 1.87 -9.84 21.96
N LYS A 210 0.88 -9.23 22.60
CA LYS A 210 -0.40 -8.89 21.99
C LYS A 210 -0.37 -7.51 21.33
N ASN A 211 -1.47 -7.14 20.67
CA ASN A 211 -1.63 -5.84 20.02
C ASN A 211 -1.19 -4.66 20.89
N GLY A 212 -0.27 -3.84 20.36
CA GLY A 212 0.32 -2.68 21.04
C GLY A 212 1.33 -3.02 22.13
N GLY A 213 1.55 -4.30 22.44
CA GLY A 213 2.60 -4.76 23.34
C GLY A 213 3.97 -4.70 22.69
N GLU A 214 5.00 -4.43 23.49
CA GLU A 214 6.37 -4.29 23.02
C GLU A 214 7.35 -5.07 23.90
N GLN A 215 8.18 -5.92 23.29
CA GLN A 215 9.34 -6.53 23.93
C GLN A 215 10.62 -5.97 23.31
N ARG A 216 11.49 -5.38 24.12
CA ARG A 216 12.83 -4.93 23.71
C ARG A 216 13.89 -5.78 24.39
N VAL A 217 14.73 -6.41 23.59
CA VAL A 217 15.75 -7.35 24.06
C VAL A 217 17.12 -6.75 23.75
N TYR A 218 17.99 -6.63 24.76
CA TYR A 218 19.36 -6.09 24.67
C TYR A 218 20.35 -7.07 25.30
N GLU A 219 21.38 -7.50 24.56
CA GLU A 219 22.40 -8.44 25.04
C GLU A 219 21.81 -9.67 25.76
N SER A 220 20.64 -10.13 25.31
CA SER A 220 19.77 -11.05 26.06
C SER A 220 19.27 -12.21 25.20
N ARG A 221 18.57 -13.16 25.85
CA ARG A 221 17.98 -14.33 25.22
C ARG A 221 16.46 -14.30 25.34
N ALA A 222 15.74 -14.36 24.23
CA ALA A 222 14.29 -14.55 24.19
C ALA A 222 13.96 -15.93 23.60
N LEU A 223 13.28 -16.77 24.35
CA LEU A 223 12.91 -18.13 23.94
C LEU A 223 11.38 -18.25 23.86
N ASP A 224 10.90 -18.97 22.85
CA ASP A 224 9.48 -19.34 22.72
C ASP A 224 8.55 -18.11 22.73
N THR A 225 8.79 -17.18 21.80
CA THR A 225 8.01 -15.94 21.72
C THR A 225 6.86 -16.09 20.71
N THR A 226 5.66 -15.70 21.12
CA THR A 226 4.48 -15.60 20.25
C THR A 226 4.09 -14.13 20.07
N ILE A 227 4.02 -13.65 18.83
CA ILE A 227 3.72 -12.25 18.51
C ILE A 227 2.37 -12.15 17.78
N GLU A 228 1.36 -11.64 18.47
CA GLU A 228 -0.03 -11.51 18.01
C GLU A 228 -0.45 -10.03 17.97
N GLY A 229 0.05 -9.28 16.99
CA GLY A 229 -0.25 -7.85 16.83
C GLY A 229 0.74 -6.90 17.53
N GLY A 230 1.66 -7.42 18.34
CA GLY A 230 2.69 -6.64 19.01
C GLY A 230 4.04 -6.61 18.28
N THR A 231 5.08 -6.11 18.96
CA THR A 231 6.43 -6.01 18.41
C THR A 231 7.47 -6.63 19.33
N GLN A 232 8.34 -7.47 18.77
CA GLN A 232 9.61 -7.86 19.38
C GLN A 232 10.76 -7.15 18.64
N SER A 233 11.64 -6.48 19.39
CA SER A 233 12.86 -5.88 18.84
C SER A 233 14.09 -6.49 19.50
N LEU A 234 14.91 -7.19 18.70
CA LEU A 234 16.19 -7.72 19.12
C LEU A 234 17.28 -6.68 18.80
N ASN A 235 17.93 -6.20 19.85
CA ASN A 235 18.94 -5.16 19.78
C ASN A 235 20.25 -5.63 20.39
N SER A 236 21.38 -5.15 19.89
CA SER A 236 22.71 -5.27 20.51
C SER A 236 23.04 -6.70 20.96
N LYS A 237 23.48 -7.56 20.03
CA LYS A 237 23.91 -8.95 20.30
C LYS A 237 22.83 -9.82 20.96
N SER A 238 21.56 -9.49 20.78
CA SER A 238 20.48 -10.29 21.32
C SER A 238 20.24 -11.54 20.50
N THR A 239 19.70 -12.57 21.15
CA THR A 239 19.32 -13.82 20.51
C THR A 239 17.85 -14.13 20.77
N ALA A 240 17.13 -14.54 19.73
CA ALA A 240 15.81 -15.14 19.86
C ALA A 240 15.81 -16.57 19.31
N LYS A 241 14.99 -17.44 19.89
CA LYS A 241 14.74 -18.77 19.35
C LYS A 241 13.28 -19.17 19.44
N ASN A 242 12.78 -19.84 18.41
CA ASN A 242 11.41 -20.35 18.34
C ASN A 242 10.38 -19.21 18.42
N THR A 243 10.41 -18.31 17.43
CA THR A 243 9.50 -17.17 17.36
C THR A 243 8.37 -17.43 16.37
N HIS A 244 7.12 -17.28 16.81
CA HIS A 244 5.93 -17.36 15.96
C HIS A 244 5.34 -15.97 15.76
N ILE A 245 5.20 -15.54 14.51
CA ILE A 245 4.75 -14.20 14.14
C ILE A 245 3.40 -14.31 13.42
N TYR A 246 2.33 -13.92 14.09
CA TYR A 246 0.97 -13.93 13.56
C TYR A 246 0.57 -12.56 12.99
N SER A 247 -0.62 -12.48 12.41
CA SER A 247 -1.17 -11.26 11.80
C SER A 247 -1.01 -10.02 12.69
N GLY A 248 -0.38 -8.98 12.11
CA GLY A 248 -0.08 -7.72 12.80
C GLY A 248 1.13 -7.77 13.73
N GLY A 249 1.67 -8.95 14.01
CA GLY A 249 2.89 -9.12 14.77
C GLY A 249 4.13 -8.74 13.96
N THR A 250 5.14 -8.18 14.61
CA THR A 250 6.41 -7.84 13.98
C THR A 250 7.59 -8.31 14.82
N GLN A 251 8.53 -9.04 14.22
CA GLN A 251 9.87 -9.24 14.77
C GLN A 251 10.86 -8.35 14.00
N ILE A 252 11.66 -7.57 14.72
CA ILE A 252 12.74 -6.75 14.18
C ILE A 252 14.06 -7.32 14.68
N VAL A 253 14.97 -7.63 13.76
CA VAL A 253 16.31 -8.15 14.06
C VAL A 253 17.36 -7.16 13.59
N ASP A 254 18.05 -6.52 14.55
CA ASP A 254 19.11 -5.55 14.25
C ASP A 254 20.39 -6.20 13.71
N ASN A 255 21.32 -5.36 13.23
CA ASN A 255 22.56 -5.76 12.58
C ASN A 255 23.59 -6.47 13.46
N THR A 256 23.30 -6.67 14.74
CA THR A 256 24.16 -7.39 15.67
C THR A 256 23.46 -8.58 16.32
N SER A 257 22.17 -8.75 16.06
CA SER A 257 21.32 -9.73 16.72
C SER A 257 21.03 -10.94 15.82
N THR A 258 20.57 -12.01 16.45
CA THR A 258 20.26 -13.28 15.77
C THR A 258 18.89 -13.80 16.20
N SER A 259 18.10 -14.27 15.26
CA SER A 259 16.88 -15.04 15.50
C SER A 259 17.02 -16.40 14.83
N ASP A 260 16.64 -17.48 15.50
CA ASP A 260 16.69 -18.84 14.96
C ASP A 260 15.36 -19.57 15.16
N VAL A 261 14.93 -20.33 14.15
CA VAL A 261 13.61 -21.00 14.12
C VAL A 261 12.50 -19.97 14.22
N ILE A 262 12.08 -19.45 13.06
CA ILE A 262 11.06 -18.42 12.95
C ILE A 262 9.94 -18.95 12.07
N GLU A 263 8.70 -18.86 12.53
CA GLU A 263 7.52 -19.11 11.71
C GLU A 263 6.77 -17.80 11.51
N VAL A 264 6.63 -17.38 10.26
CA VAL A 264 5.90 -16.16 9.89
C VAL A 264 4.62 -16.56 9.19
N TYR A 265 3.48 -16.24 9.80
CA TYR A 265 2.15 -16.52 9.29
C TYR A 265 1.61 -15.33 8.48
N SER A 266 0.45 -15.53 7.85
CA SER A 266 -0.22 -14.49 7.06
C SER A 266 -0.40 -13.19 7.84
N GLY A 267 0.10 -12.08 7.28
CA GLY A 267 0.07 -10.75 7.91
C GLY A 267 1.10 -10.53 9.05
N GLY A 268 1.90 -11.53 9.40
CA GLY A 268 3.06 -11.37 10.29
C GLY A 268 4.25 -10.79 9.53
N VAL A 269 5.08 -10.00 10.22
CA VAL A 269 6.23 -9.30 9.63
C VAL A 269 7.53 -9.77 10.28
N LEU A 270 8.47 -10.23 9.45
CA LEU A 270 9.87 -10.39 9.82
C LEU A 270 10.69 -9.28 9.13
N ASP A 271 11.27 -8.40 9.93
CA ASP A 271 12.13 -7.29 9.46
C ASP A 271 13.58 -7.54 9.90
N VAL A 272 14.46 -7.79 8.93
CA VAL A 272 15.87 -8.10 9.16
C VAL A 272 16.74 -7.10 8.41
N SER A 273 17.37 -6.20 9.16
CA SER A 273 18.20 -5.13 8.60
C SER A 273 19.63 -5.25 9.10
N GLY A 274 20.44 -6.04 8.39
CA GLY A 274 21.83 -6.36 8.71
C GLY A 274 22.02 -7.50 9.71
N GLY A 275 20.92 -8.01 10.30
CA GLY A 275 20.94 -9.07 11.31
C GLY A 275 21.03 -10.47 10.73
N THR A 276 20.93 -11.48 11.61
CA THR A 276 20.86 -12.90 11.21
C THR A 276 19.50 -13.50 11.57
N ALA A 277 18.79 -14.09 10.62
CA ALA A 277 17.56 -14.86 10.84
C ALA A 277 17.63 -16.22 10.12
N THR A 278 17.70 -17.32 10.84
CA THR A 278 17.88 -18.67 10.26
C THR A 278 16.71 -19.59 10.55
N ASN A 279 16.50 -20.57 9.69
CA ASN A 279 15.38 -21.52 9.78
C ASN A 279 14.02 -20.78 9.77
N VAL A 280 13.89 -19.82 8.86
CA VAL A 280 12.64 -19.09 8.62
C VAL A 280 11.68 -19.98 7.83
N THR A 281 10.47 -20.17 8.33
CA THR A 281 9.35 -20.71 7.56
C THR A 281 8.41 -19.56 7.21
N GLN A 282 8.42 -19.15 5.95
CA GLN A 282 7.56 -18.09 5.42
C GLN A 282 6.29 -18.72 4.84
N HIS A 283 5.18 -18.66 5.58
CA HIS A 283 3.88 -19.12 5.09
C HIS A 283 3.25 -18.13 4.10
N ASP A 284 2.24 -18.58 3.36
CA ASP A 284 1.51 -17.74 2.41
C ASP A 284 0.96 -16.47 3.07
N GLY A 285 1.32 -15.34 2.46
CA GLY A 285 0.94 -14.01 2.88
C GLY A 285 1.75 -13.44 4.04
N ALA A 286 2.82 -14.11 4.46
CA ALA A 286 3.82 -13.58 5.38
C ALA A 286 4.65 -12.47 4.74
N ILE A 287 5.08 -11.51 5.55
CA ILE A 287 5.80 -10.32 5.09
C ILE A 287 7.27 -10.43 5.51
N LEU A 288 8.16 -10.55 4.54
CA LEU A 288 9.60 -10.45 4.73
C LEU A 288 10.09 -9.07 4.29
N LYS A 289 10.75 -8.34 5.18
CA LYS A 289 11.45 -7.08 4.90
C LYS A 289 12.92 -7.24 5.19
N THR A 290 13.77 -6.98 4.20
CA THR A 290 15.19 -7.26 4.32
C THR A 290 16.01 -6.53 3.27
N ASN A 291 17.33 -6.64 3.37
CA ASN A 291 18.28 -6.10 2.41
C ASN A 291 19.47 -7.05 2.23
N THR A 292 20.37 -6.76 1.29
CA THR A 292 21.60 -7.56 1.06
C THR A 292 22.83 -7.02 1.79
N ASN A 293 22.73 -5.99 2.62
CA ASN A 293 23.87 -5.34 3.28
C ASN A 293 24.15 -5.95 4.66
N GLY A 294 25.10 -6.89 4.73
CA GLY A 294 25.48 -7.55 6.00
C GLY A 294 24.43 -8.49 6.58
N THR A 295 23.26 -8.58 5.95
CA THR A 295 22.14 -9.43 6.36
C THR A 295 22.40 -10.90 6.03
N THR A 296 22.02 -11.79 6.96
CA THR A 296 21.90 -13.23 6.69
C THR A 296 20.47 -13.68 7.00
N VAL A 297 19.74 -14.16 5.98
CA VAL A 297 18.42 -14.79 6.17
C VAL A 297 18.40 -16.14 5.46
N SER A 298 17.88 -17.20 6.08
CA SER A 298 17.72 -18.49 5.40
C SER A 298 16.50 -19.25 5.88
N GLY A 299 15.87 -19.97 4.97
CA GLY A 299 14.61 -20.63 5.27
C GLY A 299 13.94 -21.29 4.07
N THR A 300 12.63 -21.50 4.22
CA THR A 300 11.73 -22.00 3.19
C THR A 300 10.53 -21.07 3.02
N ASN A 301 10.05 -20.98 1.79
CA ASN A 301 8.80 -20.32 1.42
C ASN A 301 7.99 -21.25 0.48
N SER A 302 6.87 -20.78 -0.05
CA SER A 302 6.01 -21.56 -0.96
C SER A 302 6.72 -22.01 -2.25
N GLU A 303 7.85 -21.41 -2.60
CA GLU A 303 8.65 -21.64 -3.80
C GLU A 303 9.93 -22.45 -3.50
N GLY A 304 10.09 -22.94 -2.26
CA GLY A 304 11.20 -23.78 -1.83
C GLY A 304 12.16 -23.08 -0.87
N ALA A 305 13.41 -23.55 -0.82
CA ALA A 305 14.44 -22.96 0.02
C ALA A 305 14.85 -21.58 -0.52
N PHE A 306 15.08 -20.62 0.36
CA PHE A 306 15.58 -19.29 0.02
C PHE A 306 16.72 -18.88 0.95
N SER A 307 17.55 -17.95 0.49
CA SER A 307 18.63 -17.41 1.31
C SER A 307 19.00 -15.98 0.93
N ILE A 308 19.54 -15.26 1.89
CA ILE A 308 20.30 -14.04 1.74
C ILE A 308 21.57 -14.27 2.53
N HIS A 309 22.72 -14.33 1.87
CA HIS A 309 24.00 -14.51 2.53
C HIS A 309 25.12 -13.93 1.68
N ASN A 310 26.13 -13.34 2.31
CA ASN A 310 27.27 -12.71 1.63
C ASN A 310 26.85 -11.76 0.49
N HIS A 311 25.84 -10.92 0.73
CA HIS A 311 25.27 -9.96 -0.23
C HIS A 311 24.54 -10.58 -1.43
N VAL A 312 24.25 -11.88 -1.39
CA VAL A 312 23.50 -12.59 -2.44
C VAL A 312 22.17 -13.06 -1.89
N ALA A 313 21.07 -12.59 -2.48
CA ALA A 313 19.72 -13.12 -2.30
C ALA A 313 19.42 -14.19 -3.36
N ASP A 314 18.81 -15.30 -2.97
CA ASP A 314 18.39 -16.38 -3.85
C ASP A 314 17.00 -16.89 -3.45
N ASN A 315 16.09 -16.97 -4.44
CA ASN A 315 14.72 -17.49 -4.29
C ASN A 315 13.85 -16.76 -3.23
N VAL A 316 14.14 -15.48 -2.97
CA VAL A 316 13.36 -14.67 -2.02
C VAL A 316 11.96 -14.41 -2.57
N LEU A 317 10.94 -14.66 -1.75
CA LEU A 317 9.53 -14.41 -2.05
C LEU A 317 9.04 -13.14 -1.35
N LEU A 318 8.47 -12.21 -2.11
CA LEU A 318 8.00 -10.91 -1.64
C LEU A 318 6.51 -10.74 -1.95
N GLU A 319 5.68 -10.59 -0.93
CA GLU A 319 4.23 -10.42 -1.05
C GLU A 319 3.67 -9.63 0.14
N ASN A 320 2.44 -9.09 0.02
CA ASN A 320 1.71 -8.40 1.10
C ASN A 320 2.45 -7.21 1.76
N GLY A 321 3.36 -6.56 1.05
CA GLY A 321 4.21 -5.49 1.59
C GLY A 321 5.62 -5.97 1.97
N GLY A 322 5.97 -7.21 1.61
CA GLY A 322 7.34 -7.70 1.64
C GLY A 322 8.24 -6.83 0.75
N HIS A 323 9.47 -6.61 1.22
CA HIS A 323 10.40 -5.70 0.57
C HIS A 323 11.83 -6.24 0.61
N LEU A 324 12.54 -6.07 -0.50
CA LEU A 324 13.96 -6.41 -0.62
C LEU A 324 14.75 -5.28 -1.28
N ASP A 325 15.68 -4.71 -0.53
CA ASP A 325 16.72 -3.84 -1.06
C ASP A 325 17.95 -4.65 -1.49
N ILE A 326 18.35 -4.54 -2.76
CA ILE A 326 19.66 -5.02 -3.22
C ILE A 326 20.62 -3.84 -3.15
N ASN A 327 21.46 -3.84 -2.12
CA ASN A 327 22.45 -2.79 -1.90
C ASN A 327 23.57 -2.83 -2.93
N ALA A 328 24.36 -1.76 -2.99
CA ALA A 328 25.51 -1.66 -3.89
C ALA A 328 26.41 -2.89 -3.76
N TYR A 329 26.81 -3.46 -4.90
CA TYR A 329 27.60 -4.70 -5.00
C TYR A 329 26.89 -5.99 -4.53
N GLY A 330 25.64 -5.91 -4.10
CA GLY A 330 24.78 -7.06 -3.85
C GLY A 330 24.18 -7.64 -5.13
N SER A 331 23.74 -8.90 -5.05
CA SER A 331 23.07 -9.61 -6.13
C SER A 331 21.78 -10.27 -5.64
N ALA A 332 20.78 -10.37 -6.50
CA ALA A 332 19.60 -11.21 -6.30
C ALA A 332 19.42 -12.17 -7.48
N ASN A 333 19.07 -13.41 -7.18
CA ASN A 333 18.76 -14.43 -8.19
C ASN A 333 17.38 -15.01 -7.89
N LYS A 334 16.55 -15.15 -8.93
CA LYS A 334 15.25 -15.83 -8.85
C LYS A 334 14.31 -15.26 -7.77
N THR A 335 14.41 -13.96 -7.49
CA THR A 335 13.44 -13.29 -6.61
C THR A 335 12.06 -13.32 -7.25
N ILE A 336 11.04 -13.60 -6.45
CA ILE A 336 9.64 -13.67 -6.88
C ILE A 336 8.88 -12.56 -6.16
N ILE A 337 8.26 -11.69 -6.93
CA ILE A 337 7.53 -10.51 -6.43
C ILE A 337 6.05 -10.68 -6.79
N LYS A 338 5.21 -10.90 -5.79
CA LYS A 338 3.75 -11.05 -5.92
C LYS A 338 3.04 -9.76 -5.47
N ASP A 339 1.73 -9.81 -5.31
CA ASP A 339 0.88 -8.65 -4.97
C ASP A 339 1.45 -7.86 -3.78
N LYS A 340 1.62 -6.54 -3.97
CA LYS A 340 2.20 -5.59 -3.00
C LYS A 340 3.63 -5.90 -2.55
N GLY A 341 4.26 -6.93 -3.08
CA GLY A 341 5.69 -7.17 -2.94
C GLY A 341 6.48 -6.12 -3.71
N THR A 342 7.62 -5.72 -3.17
CA THR A 342 8.48 -4.70 -3.80
C THR A 342 9.95 -5.08 -3.73
N MET A 343 10.71 -4.78 -4.78
CA MET A 343 12.15 -4.96 -4.81
C MET A 343 12.82 -3.71 -5.37
N SER A 344 13.89 -3.27 -4.72
CA SER A 344 14.70 -2.13 -5.17
C SER A 344 16.12 -2.59 -5.49
N VAL A 345 16.51 -2.46 -6.75
CA VAL A 345 17.87 -2.75 -7.23
C VAL A 345 18.65 -1.44 -7.26
N LEU A 346 19.46 -1.19 -6.24
CA LEU A 346 20.18 0.07 -6.10
C LEU A 346 21.35 0.19 -7.08
N THR A 347 21.94 1.38 -7.20
CA THR A 347 23.10 1.60 -8.07
C THR A 347 24.24 0.63 -7.74
N ASN A 348 24.88 0.10 -8.79
CA ASN A 348 25.91 -0.96 -8.70
C ASN A 348 25.43 -2.30 -8.13
N ALA A 349 24.13 -2.51 -7.95
CA ALA A 349 23.56 -3.81 -7.61
C ALA A 349 23.15 -4.60 -8.87
N LYS A 350 22.93 -5.91 -8.70
CA LYS A 350 22.45 -6.80 -9.77
C LYS A 350 21.22 -7.60 -9.33
N ALA A 351 20.27 -7.79 -10.24
CA ALA A 351 19.20 -8.76 -10.11
C ALA A 351 19.16 -9.63 -11.37
N ASP A 352 19.02 -10.95 -11.22
CA ASP A 352 18.93 -11.90 -12.32
C ASP A 352 17.72 -12.82 -12.14
N ALA A 353 17.06 -13.14 -13.26
CA ALA A 353 15.94 -14.07 -13.32
C ALA A 353 14.79 -13.72 -12.35
N THR A 354 14.55 -12.43 -12.11
CA THR A 354 13.45 -11.96 -11.24
C THR A 354 12.11 -12.19 -11.93
N ARG A 355 11.14 -12.77 -11.21
CA ARG A 355 9.76 -12.97 -11.66
C ARG A 355 8.83 -12.00 -10.96
N ILE A 356 8.14 -11.16 -11.71
CA ILE A 356 7.22 -10.13 -11.21
C ILE A 356 5.79 -10.50 -11.61
N ASP A 357 5.03 -11.05 -10.66
CA ASP A 357 3.63 -11.43 -10.86
C ASP A 357 2.69 -10.23 -10.63
N ASN A 358 1.39 -10.44 -10.81
CA ASN A 358 0.34 -9.41 -10.66
C ASN A 358 0.45 -8.63 -9.35
N GLY A 359 0.53 -7.30 -9.45
CA GLY A 359 0.65 -6.38 -8.31
C GLY A 359 2.06 -6.25 -7.72
N GLY A 360 3.03 -7.05 -8.18
CA GLY A 360 4.44 -6.93 -7.79
C GLY A 360 5.14 -5.78 -8.51
N VAL A 361 6.11 -5.16 -7.83
CA VAL A 361 6.87 -4.03 -8.37
C VAL A 361 8.38 -4.20 -8.17
N MET A 362 9.14 -3.95 -9.24
CA MET A 362 10.60 -3.88 -9.19
C MET A 362 11.08 -2.50 -9.65
N ASP A 363 11.82 -1.79 -8.80
CA ASP A 363 12.48 -0.52 -9.12
C ASP A 363 13.97 -0.74 -9.37
N VAL A 364 14.46 -0.31 -10.54
CA VAL A 364 15.82 -0.60 -11.01
C VAL A 364 16.62 0.68 -11.21
N ALA A 365 17.62 0.90 -10.36
CA ALA A 365 18.68 1.91 -10.53
C ALA A 365 20.08 1.26 -10.76
N GLY A 366 20.18 -0.06 -10.56
CA GLY A 366 21.33 -0.90 -10.91
C GLY A 366 21.10 -1.69 -12.21
N ASN A 367 21.44 -2.97 -12.21
CA ASN A 367 21.29 -3.84 -13.38
C ASN A 367 20.29 -4.97 -13.11
N ALA A 368 19.31 -5.16 -14.00
CA ALA A 368 18.37 -6.27 -13.99
C ALA A 368 18.53 -7.11 -15.27
N THR A 369 18.71 -8.42 -15.13
CA THR A 369 18.84 -9.34 -16.27
C THR A 369 17.77 -10.42 -16.23
N ASN A 370 17.30 -10.84 -17.41
CA ASN A 370 16.37 -11.98 -17.57
C ASN A 370 15.09 -11.83 -16.72
N THR A 371 14.60 -10.61 -16.54
CA THR A 371 13.38 -10.36 -15.77
C THR A 371 12.17 -10.90 -16.53
N ILE A 372 11.25 -11.58 -15.83
CA ILE A 372 9.99 -12.08 -16.36
C ILE A 372 8.85 -11.33 -15.69
N ILE A 373 8.00 -10.67 -16.48
CA ILE A 373 6.84 -9.92 -15.97
C ILE A 373 5.56 -10.68 -16.36
N ASN A 374 4.80 -11.11 -15.36
CA ASN A 374 3.53 -11.83 -15.44
C ASN A 374 2.42 -11.04 -14.73
N GLY A 375 2.23 -9.79 -15.12
CA GLY A 375 1.19 -8.89 -14.61
C GLY A 375 1.70 -7.82 -13.64
N GLY A 376 2.97 -7.89 -13.25
CA GLY A 376 3.62 -6.89 -12.41
C GLY A 376 4.13 -5.67 -13.18
N THR A 377 4.95 -4.87 -12.51
CA THR A 377 5.59 -3.68 -13.07
C THR A 377 7.09 -3.68 -12.82
N GLN A 378 7.88 -3.44 -13.87
CA GLN A 378 9.30 -3.11 -13.76
C GLN A 378 9.51 -1.63 -14.11
N ASN A 379 10.08 -0.85 -13.18
CA ASN A 379 10.46 0.53 -13.40
C ASN A 379 11.98 0.63 -13.54
N ILE A 380 12.46 1.09 -14.69
CA ILE A 380 13.86 1.33 -14.95
C ILE A 380 14.11 2.82 -14.74
N ASN A 381 14.67 3.15 -13.57
CA ASN A 381 14.93 4.51 -13.12
C ASN A 381 16.27 5.02 -13.68
N ASN A 382 16.64 6.25 -13.34
CA ASN A 382 17.89 6.87 -13.79
C ASN A 382 19.11 5.98 -13.49
N TYR A 383 19.96 5.77 -14.50
CA TYR A 383 21.11 4.84 -14.50
C TYR A 383 20.76 3.35 -14.43
N GLY A 384 19.48 3.00 -14.28
CA GLY A 384 19.02 1.62 -14.32
C GLY A 384 19.16 1.02 -15.70
N ILE A 385 19.57 -0.25 -15.76
CA ILE A 385 19.69 -1.03 -17.00
C ILE A 385 18.91 -2.33 -16.83
N ALA A 386 17.99 -2.61 -17.74
CA ALA A 386 17.33 -3.91 -17.85
C ALA A 386 17.69 -4.60 -19.16
N THR A 387 18.15 -5.86 -19.12
CA THR A 387 18.53 -6.63 -20.31
C THR A 387 17.76 -7.94 -20.37
N GLY A 388 17.19 -8.26 -21.53
CA GLY A 388 16.50 -9.52 -21.76
C GLY A 388 15.20 -9.65 -20.96
N THR A 389 14.46 -8.54 -20.79
CA THR A 389 13.17 -8.59 -20.09
C THR A 389 12.11 -9.24 -20.98
N ASN A 390 11.38 -10.23 -20.45
CA ASN A 390 10.23 -10.83 -21.11
C ASN A 390 8.94 -10.40 -20.41
N ILE A 391 8.11 -9.63 -21.11
CA ILE A 391 6.81 -9.15 -20.59
C ILE A 391 5.71 -10.05 -21.17
N ASN A 392 5.31 -11.07 -20.40
CA ASN A 392 4.20 -11.96 -20.75
C ASN A 392 2.85 -11.28 -20.51
N SER A 393 2.77 -10.47 -19.46
CA SER A 393 1.69 -9.53 -19.16
C SER A 393 2.22 -8.45 -18.20
N GLY A 394 1.52 -7.31 -18.06
CA GLY A 394 1.97 -6.22 -17.20
C GLY A 394 2.78 -5.15 -17.96
N THR A 395 3.67 -4.43 -17.26
CA THR A 395 4.33 -3.24 -17.83
C THR A 395 5.81 -3.13 -17.46
N GLN A 396 6.63 -2.71 -18.43
CA GLN A 396 7.97 -2.17 -18.19
C GLN A 396 7.97 -0.66 -18.49
N ASN A 397 8.30 0.16 -17.50
CA ASN A 397 8.46 1.61 -17.64
C ASN A 397 9.94 1.96 -17.69
N ILE A 398 10.39 2.59 -18.77
CA ILE A 398 11.73 3.13 -18.93
C ILE A 398 11.65 4.63 -18.68
N LYS A 399 12.03 5.04 -17.48
CA LYS A 399 11.97 6.44 -17.05
C LYS A 399 13.18 7.22 -17.57
N SER A 400 13.19 8.52 -17.30
CA SER A 400 14.32 9.41 -17.62
C SER A 400 15.66 8.83 -17.15
N GLY A 401 16.59 8.66 -18.09
CA GLY A 401 17.93 8.12 -17.86
C GLY A 401 18.00 6.61 -17.66
N GLY A 402 16.88 5.90 -17.71
CA GLY A 402 16.80 4.45 -17.69
C GLY A 402 17.02 3.84 -19.07
N LYS A 403 17.54 2.60 -19.11
CA LYS A 403 17.81 1.86 -20.36
C LYS A 403 17.25 0.44 -20.32
N ALA A 404 16.51 0.05 -21.35
CA ALA A 404 16.14 -1.34 -21.61
C ALA A 404 16.84 -1.85 -22.88
N ASP A 405 17.26 -3.12 -22.86
CA ASP A 405 17.90 -3.81 -23.97
C ASP A 405 17.22 -5.17 -24.20
N THR A 406 16.82 -5.43 -25.44
CA THR A 406 16.26 -6.70 -25.91
C THR A 406 15.03 -7.12 -25.09
N THR A 407 14.02 -6.26 -25.07
CA THR A 407 12.75 -6.55 -24.40
C THR A 407 11.80 -7.27 -25.34
N ILE A 408 11.18 -8.35 -24.87
CA ILE A 408 10.10 -9.06 -25.57
C ILE A 408 8.76 -8.61 -25.00
N ILE A 409 7.86 -8.14 -25.85
CA ILE A 409 6.57 -7.56 -25.46
C ILE A 409 5.46 -8.44 -26.04
N SER A 410 4.92 -9.34 -25.20
CA SER A 410 3.89 -10.30 -25.59
C SER A 410 2.48 -9.70 -25.59
N SER A 411 1.48 -10.51 -25.94
CA SER A 411 0.08 -10.08 -26.00
C SER A 411 -0.44 -9.49 -24.69
N GLY A 412 -1.05 -8.31 -24.74
CA GLY A 412 -1.58 -7.61 -23.56
C GLY A 412 -0.53 -6.91 -22.69
N SER A 413 0.74 -6.99 -23.06
CA SER A 413 1.87 -6.36 -22.37
C SER A 413 2.20 -4.98 -22.92
N ARG A 414 2.84 -4.15 -22.10
CA ARG A 414 3.27 -2.80 -22.48
C ARG A 414 4.73 -2.53 -22.13
N GLN A 415 5.48 -1.97 -23.06
CA GLN A 415 6.72 -1.25 -22.77
C GLN A 415 6.47 0.25 -22.98
N VAL A 416 6.81 1.05 -21.97
CA VAL A 416 6.61 2.50 -21.98
C VAL A 416 7.98 3.17 -21.90
N VAL A 417 8.31 3.98 -22.91
CA VAL A 417 9.53 4.79 -22.96
C VAL A 417 9.14 6.23 -22.67
N GLU A 418 9.51 6.72 -21.49
CA GLU A 418 9.29 8.11 -21.08
C GLU A 418 10.36 9.03 -21.67
N LYS A 419 10.19 10.34 -21.46
CA LYS A 419 11.17 11.34 -21.85
C LYS A 419 12.56 10.99 -21.30
N ASP A 420 13.56 11.07 -22.16
CA ASP A 420 14.97 10.76 -21.87
C ASP A 420 15.22 9.29 -21.45
N GLY A 421 14.22 8.40 -21.60
CA GLY A 421 14.37 6.96 -21.49
C GLY A 421 14.81 6.33 -22.82
N THR A 422 15.53 5.21 -22.75
CA THR A 422 16.07 4.52 -23.95
C THR A 422 15.68 3.04 -23.99
N ALA A 423 15.02 2.60 -25.05
CA ALA A 423 14.81 1.21 -25.38
C ALA A 423 15.68 0.81 -26.60
N ILE A 424 16.33 -0.35 -26.54
CA ILE A 424 17.09 -0.92 -27.66
C ILE A 424 16.61 -2.35 -27.90
N GLY A 425 16.34 -2.71 -29.15
CA GLY A 425 16.01 -4.09 -29.53
C GLY A 425 14.65 -4.58 -29.03
N SER A 426 13.66 -3.69 -28.91
CA SER A 426 12.30 -4.06 -28.49
C SER A 426 11.62 -4.93 -29.55
N ASN A 427 11.23 -6.15 -29.18
CA ASN A 427 10.49 -7.08 -30.04
C ASN A 427 9.02 -7.07 -29.62
N ILE A 428 8.15 -6.52 -30.46
CA ILE A 428 6.73 -6.36 -30.19
C ILE A 428 5.97 -7.46 -30.94
N SER A 429 5.39 -8.40 -30.19
CA SER A 429 4.63 -9.50 -30.77
C SER A 429 3.14 -9.19 -30.93
N ALA A 430 2.43 -10.14 -31.53
CA ALA A 430 0.98 -10.39 -31.45
C ALA A 430 0.22 -9.71 -30.28
N GLY A 431 -0.32 -8.49 -30.43
CA GLY A 431 -1.10 -7.81 -29.39
C GLY A 431 -0.29 -7.17 -28.25
N GLY A 432 1.04 -7.14 -28.34
CA GLY A 432 1.91 -6.36 -27.47
C GLY A 432 1.98 -4.89 -27.90
N SER A 433 2.33 -4.00 -26.98
CA SER A 433 2.38 -2.56 -27.24
C SER A 433 3.71 -1.91 -26.81
N LEU A 434 4.33 -1.18 -27.74
CA LEU A 434 5.39 -0.23 -27.47
C LEU A 434 4.80 1.18 -27.47
N ILE A 435 5.04 1.93 -26.39
CA ILE A 435 4.57 3.30 -26.21
C ILE A 435 5.78 4.19 -26.00
N VAL A 436 5.97 5.15 -26.88
CA VAL A 436 7.08 6.11 -26.81
C VAL A 436 6.51 7.51 -26.66
N TYR A 437 6.71 8.09 -25.48
CA TYR A 437 6.33 9.46 -25.22
C TYR A 437 7.31 10.46 -25.86
N THR A 438 6.91 11.72 -25.94
CA THR A 438 7.76 12.80 -26.47
C THR A 438 9.10 12.85 -25.73
N GLY A 439 10.21 12.76 -26.47
CA GLY A 439 11.56 12.73 -25.91
C GLY A 439 12.09 11.35 -25.56
N GLY A 440 11.31 10.28 -25.77
CA GLY A 440 11.77 8.90 -25.61
C GLY A 440 12.53 8.40 -26.84
N ILE A 441 13.47 7.47 -26.62
CA ILE A 441 14.32 6.88 -27.66
C ILE A 441 14.05 5.37 -27.75
N ALA A 442 13.77 4.86 -28.94
CA ALA A 442 13.56 3.43 -29.19
C ALA A 442 14.24 2.99 -30.49
N HIS A 443 15.37 2.29 -30.40
CA HIS A 443 16.15 1.86 -31.58
C HIS A 443 16.14 0.34 -31.76
N GLY A 444 16.20 -0.11 -33.01
CA GLY A 444 16.14 -1.53 -33.34
C GLY A 444 14.80 -2.18 -32.98
N VAL A 445 13.70 -1.43 -33.09
CA VAL A 445 12.35 -1.96 -32.85
C VAL A 445 12.03 -3.01 -33.91
N ASN A 446 11.57 -4.18 -33.49
CA ASN A 446 11.00 -5.20 -34.37
C ASN A 446 9.48 -5.26 -34.12
N GLN A 447 8.71 -4.72 -35.06
CA GLN A 447 7.26 -4.62 -34.99
C GLN A 447 6.63 -5.78 -35.80
N GLU A 448 6.24 -6.87 -35.11
CA GLU A 448 5.56 -7.99 -35.76
C GLU A 448 4.15 -7.61 -36.21
N THR A 449 3.59 -8.36 -37.18
CA THR A 449 2.21 -8.12 -37.63
C THR A 449 1.24 -8.28 -36.47
N GLY A 450 0.35 -7.31 -36.31
CA GLY A 450 -0.61 -7.32 -35.22
C GLY A 450 -0.02 -6.87 -33.87
N SER A 451 1.11 -6.17 -33.86
CA SER A 451 1.58 -5.40 -32.70
C SER A 451 0.97 -3.99 -32.66
N ALA A 452 1.23 -3.23 -31.60
CA ALA A 452 0.83 -1.83 -31.47
C ALA A 452 2.04 -0.92 -31.19
N LEU A 453 2.24 0.08 -32.04
CA LEU A 453 3.16 1.20 -31.80
C LEU A 453 2.34 2.45 -31.47
N VAL A 454 2.58 3.05 -30.31
CA VAL A 454 1.97 4.33 -29.90
C VAL A 454 3.06 5.38 -29.76
N ALA A 455 3.04 6.40 -30.61
CA ALA A 455 4.10 7.40 -30.68
C ALA A 455 3.60 8.77 -31.18
N ASN A 456 4.51 9.74 -31.17
CA ASN A 456 4.29 11.07 -31.74
C ASN A 456 5.55 11.59 -32.42
N THR A 457 5.42 12.57 -33.29
CA THR A 457 6.54 13.23 -33.99
C THR A 457 7.14 14.40 -33.19
N GLY A 458 6.80 14.56 -31.90
CA GLY A 458 7.25 15.66 -31.06
C GLY A 458 8.76 15.67 -30.80
N ALA A 459 9.27 16.81 -30.36
CA ALA A 459 10.70 17.05 -30.18
C ALA A 459 11.38 15.99 -29.30
N GLY A 460 12.51 15.47 -29.77
CA GLY A 460 13.32 14.46 -29.07
C GLY A 460 12.81 13.04 -29.18
N THR A 461 11.63 12.80 -29.78
CA THR A 461 11.21 11.44 -30.11
C THR A 461 12.11 10.89 -31.21
N ASP A 462 12.73 9.75 -30.95
CA ASP A 462 13.69 9.11 -31.84
C ASP A 462 13.42 7.60 -31.87
N ILE A 463 12.74 7.15 -32.92
CA ILE A 463 12.35 5.75 -33.11
C ILE A 463 12.91 5.23 -34.42
N GLU A 464 13.51 4.06 -34.38
CA GLU A 464 14.04 3.35 -35.55
C GLU A 464 13.74 1.86 -35.42
N GLY A 465 13.25 1.24 -36.50
CA GLY A 465 12.99 -0.19 -36.51
C GLY A 465 12.57 -0.76 -37.85
N TYR A 466 12.08 -2.00 -37.80
CA TYR A 466 11.51 -2.72 -38.93
C TYR A 466 10.09 -3.16 -38.59
N ASN A 467 9.20 -3.06 -39.58
CA ASN A 467 7.86 -3.61 -39.53
C ASN A 467 7.65 -4.56 -40.73
N LYS A 468 6.43 -5.07 -40.90
CA LYS A 468 6.09 -6.02 -41.98
C LYS A 468 6.33 -5.50 -43.41
N LEU A 469 6.46 -4.18 -43.61
CA LEU A 469 6.64 -3.57 -44.92
C LEU A 469 8.10 -3.17 -45.19
N SER A 470 8.74 -2.50 -44.23
CA SER A 470 10.09 -1.98 -44.42
C SER A 470 10.74 -1.55 -43.09
N HIS A 471 11.96 -1.00 -43.21
CA HIS A 471 12.51 -0.11 -42.19
C HIS A 471 11.62 1.13 -42.03
N PHE A 472 11.43 1.59 -40.80
CA PHE A 472 10.65 2.78 -40.46
C PHE A 472 11.39 3.66 -39.44
N THR A 473 11.06 4.95 -39.45
CA THR A 473 11.69 5.93 -38.56
C THR A 473 10.68 6.94 -38.05
N ILE A 474 10.88 7.44 -36.83
CA ILE A 474 10.26 8.67 -36.31
C ILE A 474 11.38 9.48 -35.69
N THR A 475 11.98 10.38 -36.46
CA THR A 475 13.18 11.12 -36.03
C THR A 475 13.14 12.56 -36.56
N GLY A 476 13.68 13.50 -35.80
CA GLY A 476 13.80 14.90 -36.25
C GLY A 476 12.47 15.60 -36.59
N GLY A 477 11.34 15.11 -36.06
CA GLY A 477 10.01 15.62 -36.40
C GLY A 477 9.43 15.06 -37.71
N GLU A 478 9.96 13.97 -38.24
CA GLU A 478 9.39 13.26 -39.39
C GLU A 478 9.19 11.77 -39.08
N ALA A 479 7.97 11.26 -39.28
CA ALA A 479 7.68 9.83 -39.31
C ALA A 479 7.71 9.30 -40.76
N ASN A 480 8.28 8.13 -41.00
CA ASN A 480 8.36 7.54 -42.34
C ASN A 480 8.18 6.01 -42.29
N TYR A 481 7.37 5.47 -43.21
CA TYR A 481 7.05 4.03 -43.32
C TYR A 481 6.41 3.40 -42.08
N VAL A 482 5.69 4.20 -41.28
CA VAL A 482 5.04 3.73 -40.05
C VAL A 482 3.82 2.87 -40.39
N VAL A 483 3.70 1.73 -39.72
CA VAL A 483 2.54 0.84 -39.78
C VAL A 483 1.80 0.90 -38.45
N LEU A 484 0.50 1.19 -38.49
CA LEU A 484 -0.36 1.29 -37.32
C LEU A 484 -1.41 0.17 -37.37
N GLU A 485 -1.41 -0.71 -36.37
CA GLU A 485 -2.35 -1.83 -36.25
C GLU A 485 -2.84 -1.95 -34.79
N ASN A 486 -3.97 -2.63 -34.59
CA ASN A 486 -4.63 -2.87 -33.30
C ASN A 486 -4.96 -1.62 -32.49
N THR A 487 -4.12 -1.25 -31.53
CA THR A 487 -4.26 -0.04 -30.72
C THR A 487 -3.10 0.91 -30.98
N GLY A 488 -2.36 0.69 -32.07
CA GLY A 488 -1.27 1.54 -32.52
C GLY A 488 -1.81 2.90 -32.94
N GLU A 489 -1.13 3.95 -32.49
CA GLU A 489 -1.52 5.33 -32.74
C GLU A 489 -0.28 6.18 -33.04
N LEU A 490 -0.35 6.97 -34.10
CA LEU A 490 0.63 8.02 -34.36
C LEU A 490 -0.06 9.37 -34.29
N THR A 491 0.45 10.25 -33.44
CA THR A 491 0.09 11.67 -33.46
C THR A 491 1.16 12.48 -34.17
N VAL A 492 0.81 13.08 -35.30
CA VAL A 492 1.65 14.05 -36.01
C VAL A 492 1.36 15.43 -35.43
N VAL A 493 2.33 15.98 -34.69
CA VAL A 493 2.16 17.25 -33.96
C VAL A 493 2.44 18.47 -34.85
N ALA A 494 2.09 19.67 -34.36
CA ALA A 494 2.27 20.90 -35.12
C ALA A 494 3.68 21.07 -35.70
N LYS A 495 3.77 21.47 -36.97
CA LYS A 495 5.01 21.75 -37.73
C LYS A 495 5.90 20.52 -38.01
N THR A 496 5.36 19.32 -37.83
CA THR A 496 6.05 18.05 -38.11
C THR A 496 5.35 17.30 -39.24
N SER A 497 5.99 16.24 -39.75
CA SER A 497 5.51 15.48 -40.91
C SER A 497 5.40 13.98 -40.65
N ALA A 498 4.52 13.30 -41.39
CA ALA A 498 4.55 11.86 -41.56
C ALA A 498 4.47 11.48 -43.05
N LYS A 499 5.21 10.46 -43.47
CA LYS A 499 5.24 9.95 -44.84
C LYS A 499 5.02 8.45 -44.88
N ASN A 500 4.44 7.96 -45.96
CA ASN A 500 4.29 6.52 -46.24
C ASN A 500 3.64 5.76 -45.07
N THR A 501 2.60 6.32 -44.46
CA THR A 501 1.96 5.72 -43.29
C THR A 501 0.88 4.74 -43.73
N THR A 502 0.93 3.51 -43.22
CA THR A 502 -0.12 2.50 -43.44
C THR A 502 -0.91 2.32 -42.15
N ILE A 503 -2.24 2.46 -42.26
CA ILE A 503 -3.17 2.37 -41.13
C ILE A 503 -4.07 1.16 -41.39
N ASP A 504 -3.81 0.07 -40.66
CA ASP A 504 -4.56 -1.18 -40.71
C ASP A 504 -5.61 -1.23 -39.60
N THR A 505 -6.28 -2.38 -39.46
CA THR A 505 -7.38 -2.59 -38.52
C THR A 505 -7.00 -2.17 -37.10
N GLY A 506 -7.75 -1.22 -36.54
CA GLY A 506 -7.57 -0.66 -35.21
C GLY A 506 -6.50 0.43 -35.10
N GLY A 507 -5.61 0.55 -36.09
CA GLY A 507 -4.62 1.62 -36.15
C GLY A 507 -5.26 3.01 -36.30
N LYS A 508 -4.62 4.03 -35.72
CA LYS A 508 -5.09 5.41 -35.80
C LYS A 508 -3.97 6.40 -36.10
N LEU A 509 -4.14 7.21 -37.14
CA LEU A 509 -3.29 8.38 -37.41
C LEU A 509 -4.04 9.66 -37.05
N ILE A 510 -3.44 10.51 -36.24
CA ILE A 510 -3.96 11.84 -35.89
C ILE A 510 -3.04 12.90 -36.49
N VAL A 511 -3.60 13.79 -37.30
CA VAL A 511 -2.89 14.92 -37.91
C VAL A 511 -3.37 16.20 -37.27
N GLN A 512 -2.53 16.80 -36.42
CA GLN A 512 -2.89 18.03 -35.70
C GLN A 512 -2.82 19.26 -36.61
N LYS A 513 -3.29 20.40 -36.08
CA LYS A 513 -3.11 21.72 -36.70
C LYS A 513 -1.63 21.97 -37.04
N GLU A 514 -1.37 22.50 -38.24
CA GLU A 514 -0.02 22.76 -38.78
C GLU A 514 0.84 21.50 -39.01
N ALA A 515 0.31 20.30 -38.77
CA ALA A 515 0.97 19.04 -39.09
C ALA A 515 0.68 18.62 -40.53
N LYS A 516 1.58 17.81 -41.10
CA LYS A 516 1.47 17.37 -42.50
C LYS A 516 1.63 15.86 -42.63
N THR A 517 0.83 15.25 -43.48
CA THR A 517 1.08 13.88 -43.94
C THR A 517 1.11 13.81 -45.46
N ASP A 518 1.94 12.92 -45.97
CA ASP A 518 2.03 12.62 -47.40
C ASP A 518 2.05 11.10 -47.57
N SER A 519 1.21 10.57 -48.46
CA SER A 519 1.14 9.15 -48.77
C SER A 519 0.66 8.35 -47.56
N THR A 520 -0.63 8.46 -47.27
CA THR A 520 -1.30 7.72 -46.20
C THR A 520 -2.21 6.66 -46.80
N ARG A 521 -1.94 5.38 -46.55
CA ARG A 521 -2.81 4.28 -46.94
C ARG A 521 -3.72 3.90 -45.78
N LEU A 522 -5.03 4.03 -46.00
CA LEU A 522 -6.06 3.79 -45.00
C LEU A 522 -6.81 2.51 -45.36
N ASN A 523 -6.44 1.39 -44.72
CA ASN A 523 -7.02 0.08 -44.97
C ASN A 523 -8.26 -0.18 -44.10
N ASN A 524 -8.93 -1.32 -44.31
CA ASN A 524 -10.14 -1.69 -43.58
C ASN A 524 -9.93 -1.68 -42.05
N GLY A 525 -10.75 -0.88 -41.35
CA GLY A 525 -10.71 -0.73 -39.90
C GLY A 525 -9.63 0.23 -39.39
N GLY A 526 -8.81 0.82 -40.27
CA GLY A 526 -7.91 1.91 -39.91
C GLY A 526 -8.65 3.24 -39.84
N VAL A 527 -8.12 4.17 -39.03
CA VAL A 527 -8.70 5.51 -38.84
C VAL A 527 -7.67 6.59 -39.15
N LEU A 528 -8.01 7.51 -40.04
CA LEU A 528 -7.30 8.77 -40.24
C LEU A 528 -8.15 9.91 -39.68
N GLU A 529 -7.64 10.60 -38.67
CA GLU A 529 -8.23 11.82 -38.11
C GLU A 529 -7.38 13.02 -38.53
N VAL A 530 -7.96 13.94 -39.30
CA VAL A 530 -7.32 15.21 -39.66
C VAL A 530 -8.03 16.32 -38.92
N GLN A 531 -7.35 16.92 -37.96
CA GLN A 531 -7.87 18.01 -37.15
C GLN A 531 -7.83 19.33 -37.91
N ASP A 532 -8.59 20.31 -37.43
CA ASP A 532 -8.69 21.64 -38.04
C ASP A 532 -7.31 22.29 -38.24
N GLY A 533 -6.97 22.58 -39.51
CA GLY A 533 -5.68 23.14 -39.87
C GLY A 533 -4.57 22.13 -40.14
N GLY A 534 -4.86 20.83 -40.11
CA GLY A 534 -3.97 19.75 -40.55
C GLY A 534 -4.00 19.56 -42.07
N GLU A 535 -2.90 19.02 -42.60
CA GLU A 535 -2.72 18.72 -44.03
C GLU A 535 -2.44 17.22 -44.24
N ALA A 536 -3.20 16.56 -45.11
CA ALA A 536 -3.01 15.15 -45.48
C ALA A 536 -3.11 14.97 -47.01
N LYS A 537 -1.99 14.71 -47.66
CA LYS A 537 -1.91 14.55 -49.13
C LYS A 537 -1.66 13.09 -49.53
N HIS A 538 -2.07 12.77 -50.75
CA HIS A 538 -1.96 11.43 -51.32
C HIS A 538 -2.56 10.37 -50.38
N VAL A 539 -3.76 10.65 -49.88
CA VAL A 539 -4.52 9.68 -49.08
C VAL A 539 -5.10 8.61 -49.99
N GLU A 540 -4.81 7.35 -49.73
CA GLU A 540 -5.42 6.20 -50.40
C GLU A 540 -6.39 5.52 -49.45
N GLN A 541 -7.68 5.86 -49.56
CA GLN A 541 -8.73 5.21 -48.79
C GLN A 541 -9.13 3.90 -49.48
N GLN A 542 -8.96 2.79 -48.79
CA GLN A 542 -9.51 1.50 -49.21
C GLN A 542 -10.91 1.32 -48.63
N SER A 543 -11.66 0.35 -49.16
CA SER A 543 -12.95 -0.03 -48.56
C SER A 543 -12.75 -0.44 -47.10
N GLY A 544 -13.59 0.13 -46.24
CA GLY A 544 -13.56 0.02 -44.79
C GLY A 544 -12.59 0.97 -44.08
N GLY A 545 -11.86 1.83 -44.79
CA GLY A 545 -11.03 2.87 -44.21
C GLY A 545 -11.85 4.04 -43.70
N ALA A 546 -11.64 4.47 -42.45
CA ALA A 546 -12.39 5.57 -41.83
C ALA A 546 -11.64 6.91 -41.86
N LEU A 547 -12.20 7.91 -42.53
CA LEU A 547 -11.71 9.29 -42.52
C LEU A 547 -12.55 10.16 -41.58
N ILE A 548 -11.92 10.84 -40.64
CA ILE A 548 -12.53 11.83 -39.74
C ILE A 548 -11.96 13.22 -40.06
N ALA A 549 -12.82 14.15 -40.46
CA ALA A 549 -12.39 15.49 -40.87
C ALA A 549 -13.50 16.56 -40.74
N SER A 550 -13.11 17.82 -40.95
CA SER A 550 -14.00 18.97 -41.09
C SER A 550 -13.69 19.78 -42.35
N THR A 551 -14.64 20.57 -42.83
CA THR A 551 -14.45 21.54 -43.92
C THR A 551 -13.94 22.90 -43.43
N THR A 552 -13.31 22.98 -42.26
CA THR A 552 -12.69 24.21 -41.76
C THR A 552 -11.64 24.72 -42.77
N SER A 553 -11.52 26.04 -42.96
CA SER A 553 -10.73 26.65 -44.04
C SER A 553 -9.24 26.29 -44.05
N GLY A 554 -8.69 25.85 -42.91
CA GLY A 554 -7.29 25.42 -42.80
C GLY A 554 -7.05 23.94 -43.07
N THR A 555 -8.10 23.13 -43.15
CA THR A 555 -7.99 21.69 -43.39
C THR A 555 -7.72 21.43 -44.87
N LEU A 556 -6.69 20.66 -45.17
CA LEU A 556 -6.32 20.25 -46.53
C LEU A 556 -6.18 18.73 -46.59
N ILE A 557 -7.06 18.06 -47.33
CA ILE A 557 -7.01 16.61 -47.55
C ILE A 557 -7.15 16.34 -49.04
N GLU A 558 -6.27 15.55 -49.63
CA GLU A 558 -6.33 15.19 -51.05
C GLU A 558 -5.93 13.73 -51.24
N GLY A 559 -6.67 13.01 -52.10
CA GLY A 559 -6.42 11.59 -52.29
C GLY A 559 -7.35 10.88 -53.27
N THR A 560 -7.33 9.56 -53.21
CA THR A 560 -8.21 8.65 -53.96
C THR A 560 -9.08 7.91 -52.95
N ASN A 561 -10.39 7.91 -53.19
CA ASN A 561 -11.37 7.28 -52.30
C ASN A 561 -11.51 5.77 -52.60
N SER A 562 -12.33 5.07 -51.81
CA SER A 562 -12.53 3.62 -51.94
C SER A 562 -13.24 3.17 -53.22
N TYR A 563 -13.79 4.11 -54.01
CA TYR A 563 -14.38 3.86 -55.34
C TYR A 563 -13.38 4.11 -56.48
N GLY A 564 -12.17 4.58 -56.18
CA GLY A 564 -11.12 4.88 -57.16
C GLY A 564 -11.18 6.30 -57.72
N ASP A 565 -12.08 7.15 -57.24
CA ASP A 565 -12.19 8.55 -57.65
C ASP A 565 -11.28 9.45 -56.81
N ALA A 566 -10.80 10.53 -57.42
CA ALA A 566 -10.12 11.59 -56.67
C ALA A 566 -11.11 12.32 -55.76
N PHE A 567 -10.69 12.58 -54.51
CA PHE A 567 -11.44 13.36 -53.52
C PHE A 567 -10.57 14.46 -52.90
N TYR A 568 -11.22 15.49 -52.35
CA TYR A 568 -10.53 16.52 -51.59
C TYR A 568 -11.38 17.14 -50.50
N ILE A 569 -10.71 17.73 -49.51
CA ILE A 569 -11.23 18.75 -48.60
C ILE A 569 -10.23 19.91 -48.62
N ARG A 570 -10.61 21.05 -49.19
CA ARG A 570 -9.76 22.24 -49.25
C ARG A 570 -10.59 23.49 -49.52
N ASN A 571 -10.09 24.65 -49.11
CA ASN A 571 -10.76 25.94 -49.35
C ASN A 571 -12.24 25.94 -48.92
N SER A 572 -12.54 25.31 -47.78
CA SER A 572 -13.90 25.15 -47.26
C SER A 572 -14.86 24.38 -48.17
N GLU A 573 -14.34 23.49 -49.02
CA GLU A 573 -15.13 22.56 -49.84
C GLU A 573 -14.63 21.12 -49.67
N ALA A 574 -15.54 20.19 -49.39
CA ALA A 574 -15.33 18.75 -49.49
C ALA A 574 -15.96 18.23 -50.79
N LYS A 575 -15.25 17.40 -51.56
CA LYS A 575 -15.76 16.79 -52.79
C LYS A 575 -15.38 15.31 -52.90
N ASN A 576 -16.33 14.48 -53.32
CA ASN A 576 -16.17 13.02 -53.52
C ASN A 576 -15.68 12.27 -52.26
N VAL A 577 -15.94 12.81 -51.07
CA VAL A 577 -15.53 12.18 -49.80
C VAL A 577 -16.37 10.93 -49.56
N VAL A 578 -15.72 9.84 -49.17
CA VAL A 578 -16.40 8.59 -48.78
C VAL A 578 -16.28 8.42 -47.26
N LEU A 579 -17.43 8.23 -46.61
CA LEU A 579 -17.54 8.03 -45.17
C LEU A 579 -18.06 6.63 -44.92
N GLU A 580 -17.21 5.77 -44.37
CA GLU A 580 -17.53 4.37 -44.09
C GLU A 580 -16.92 3.97 -42.75
N ASN A 581 -17.48 2.93 -42.12
CA ASN A 581 -17.12 2.51 -40.76
C ASN A 581 -17.21 3.70 -39.79
N ALA A 582 -16.14 4.04 -39.07
CA ALA A 582 -16.13 5.18 -38.14
C ALA A 582 -15.89 6.54 -38.84
N GLY A 583 -15.94 6.59 -40.18
CA GLY A 583 -15.69 7.81 -40.95
C GLY A 583 -16.74 8.89 -40.66
N SER A 584 -16.27 10.12 -40.44
CA SER A 584 -17.11 11.25 -40.06
C SER A 584 -16.68 12.55 -40.73
N LEU A 585 -17.62 13.29 -41.29
CA LEU A 585 -17.39 14.63 -41.85
C LEU A 585 -18.26 15.67 -41.17
N THR A 586 -17.63 16.73 -40.66
CA THR A 586 -18.34 17.95 -40.22
C THR A 586 -18.25 19.03 -41.30
N VAL A 587 -19.40 19.41 -41.87
CA VAL A 587 -19.49 20.51 -42.83
C VAL A 587 -19.84 21.80 -42.08
N VAL A 588 -18.84 22.64 -41.82
CA VAL A 588 -19.00 23.87 -41.00
C VAL A 588 -19.80 24.97 -41.72
N THR A 589 -20.32 25.94 -40.98
CA THR A 589 -21.05 27.10 -41.54
C THR A 589 -20.22 27.84 -42.59
N GLY A 590 -20.84 28.20 -43.71
CA GLY A 590 -20.16 28.92 -44.82
C GLY A 590 -19.30 28.03 -45.72
N SER A 591 -19.21 26.73 -45.43
CA SER A 591 -18.51 25.73 -46.25
C SER A 591 -19.51 24.84 -47.01
N ARG A 592 -19.00 24.00 -47.91
CA ARG A 592 -19.84 23.06 -48.66
C ARG A 592 -19.25 21.67 -48.79
N ALA A 593 -20.10 20.65 -48.86
CA ALA A 593 -19.75 19.31 -49.30
C ALA A 593 -20.48 18.94 -50.60
N VAL A 594 -19.81 18.19 -51.48
CA VAL A 594 -20.29 17.86 -52.82
C VAL A 594 -20.05 16.38 -53.08
N ASP A 595 -21.06 15.68 -53.56
CA ASP A 595 -20.98 14.29 -53.99
C ASP A 595 -20.37 13.38 -52.90
N THR A 596 -20.73 13.61 -51.63
CA THR A 596 -20.28 12.78 -50.50
C THR A 596 -21.02 11.45 -50.51
N ILE A 597 -20.31 10.34 -50.37
CA ILE A 597 -20.89 8.99 -50.27
C ILE A 597 -20.80 8.55 -48.81
N ILE A 598 -21.95 8.25 -48.20
CA ILE A 598 -22.03 7.79 -46.81
C ILE A 598 -22.48 6.33 -46.82
N ASN A 599 -21.54 5.44 -46.52
CA ASN A 599 -21.73 4.00 -46.39
C ASN A 599 -22.03 3.62 -44.94
N ALA A 600 -22.12 2.31 -44.67
CA ALA A 600 -22.47 1.78 -43.36
C ALA A 600 -21.61 2.37 -42.23
N ASN A 601 -22.29 2.84 -41.17
CA ASN A 601 -21.74 3.51 -39.99
C ASN A 601 -21.07 4.87 -40.24
N GLY A 602 -20.89 5.28 -41.51
CA GLY A 602 -20.43 6.61 -41.85
C GLY A 602 -21.41 7.69 -41.41
N LYS A 603 -20.87 8.85 -41.02
CA LYS A 603 -21.65 9.96 -40.51
C LYS A 603 -21.26 11.30 -41.14
N MET A 604 -22.25 12.12 -41.47
CA MET A 604 -22.04 13.49 -41.88
C MET A 604 -22.93 14.46 -41.09
N ASP A 605 -22.31 15.44 -40.44
CA ASP A 605 -22.98 16.52 -39.72
C ASP A 605 -22.85 17.82 -40.55
N VAL A 606 -23.98 18.41 -40.95
CA VAL A 606 -24.02 19.55 -41.87
C VAL A 606 -24.54 20.81 -41.19
N TYR A 607 -23.66 21.80 -41.01
CA TYR A 607 -23.98 23.16 -40.58
C TYR A 607 -23.91 24.18 -41.73
N GLY A 608 -23.20 23.83 -42.82
CA GLY A 608 -23.09 24.62 -44.05
C GLY A 608 -24.05 24.15 -45.13
N LYS A 609 -23.50 23.80 -46.30
CA LYS A 609 -24.26 23.27 -47.43
C LYS A 609 -23.76 21.89 -47.83
N ASP A 610 -24.64 20.97 -48.20
CA ASP A 610 -24.28 19.76 -48.92
C ASP A 610 -25.06 19.65 -50.24
N VAL A 611 -24.44 19.01 -51.23
CA VAL A 611 -25.02 18.82 -52.57
C VAL A 611 -24.68 17.42 -53.07
N GLY A 612 -25.69 16.65 -53.49
CA GLY A 612 -25.47 15.37 -54.18
C GLY A 612 -25.03 14.22 -53.27
N THR A 613 -25.27 14.31 -51.95
CA THR A 613 -24.89 13.25 -51.01
C THR A 613 -25.61 11.94 -51.32
N VAL A 614 -24.90 10.81 -51.38
CA VAL A 614 -25.46 9.47 -51.49
C VAL A 614 -25.44 8.80 -50.12
N LEU A 615 -26.60 8.41 -49.59
CA LEU A 615 -26.74 7.77 -48.28
C LEU A 615 -27.08 6.29 -48.48
N ASN A 616 -26.06 5.43 -48.47
CA ASN A 616 -26.24 3.99 -48.54
C ASN A 616 -26.68 3.40 -47.18
N SER A 617 -26.99 2.10 -47.16
CA SER A 617 -27.48 1.39 -45.97
C SER A 617 -26.65 1.67 -44.71
N ALA A 618 -27.34 2.03 -43.61
CA ALA A 618 -26.77 2.40 -42.31
C ALA A 618 -25.82 3.63 -42.31
N GLY A 619 -25.72 4.37 -43.41
CA GLY A 619 -25.10 5.69 -43.43
C GLY A 619 -26.03 6.76 -42.86
N THR A 620 -25.47 7.74 -42.15
CA THR A 620 -26.25 8.79 -41.49
C THR A 620 -25.83 10.20 -41.91
N GLN A 621 -26.81 11.05 -42.16
CA GLN A 621 -26.60 12.46 -42.41
C GLN A 621 -27.54 13.29 -41.51
N THR A 622 -27.01 14.33 -40.89
CA THR A 622 -27.79 15.28 -40.09
C THR A 622 -27.62 16.69 -40.64
N ILE A 623 -28.73 17.34 -41.00
CA ILE A 623 -28.78 18.71 -41.51
C ILE A 623 -29.24 19.62 -40.38
N TYR A 624 -28.34 20.42 -39.82
CA TYR A 624 -28.62 21.30 -38.69
C TYR A 624 -29.37 22.57 -39.11
N ALA A 625 -29.89 23.30 -38.12
CA ALA A 625 -30.62 24.54 -38.36
C ALA A 625 -29.77 25.55 -39.17
N SER A 626 -30.40 26.18 -40.17
CA SER A 626 -29.76 27.07 -41.17
C SER A 626 -28.86 26.39 -42.21
N ALA A 627 -28.65 25.07 -42.13
CA ALA A 627 -27.95 24.31 -43.15
C ALA A 627 -28.88 23.92 -44.30
N THR A 628 -28.28 23.64 -45.46
CA THR A 628 -29.01 23.20 -46.67
C THR A 628 -28.43 21.92 -47.24
N SER A 629 -29.29 20.95 -47.57
CA SER A 629 -28.94 19.73 -48.31
C SER A 629 -29.68 19.69 -49.63
N ASP A 630 -28.96 19.70 -50.75
CA ASP A 630 -29.57 19.65 -52.08
C ASP A 630 -29.29 18.30 -52.76
N LYS A 631 -30.31 17.68 -53.34
CA LYS A 631 -30.21 16.47 -54.18
C LYS A 631 -29.59 15.27 -53.46
N ALA A 632 -29.87 15.12 -52.17
CA ALA A 632 -29.48 13.91 -51.44
C ALA A 632 -30.18 12.66 -52.03
N ASN A 633 -29.45 11.60 -52.30
CA ASN A 633 -29.98 10.32 -52.77
C ASN A 633 -29.89 9.27 -51.64
N ILE A 634 -31.04 8.94 -51.05
CA ILE A 634 -31.15 8.03 -49.91
C ILE A 634 -31.44 6.62 -50.42
N LYS A 635 -30.48 5.71 -50.21
CA LYS A 635 -30.44 4.32 -50.65
C LYS A 635 -30.25 3.36 -49.48
N GLY A 636 -31.15 3.45 -48.50
CA GLY A 636 -31.15 2.63 -47.29
C GLY A 636 -30.52 3.31 -46.07
N GLY A 637 -29.91 4.48 -46.25
CA GLY A 637 -29.40 5.31 -45.16
C GLY A 637 -30.49 6.15 -44.49
N LYS A 638 -30.06 7.00 -43.56
CA LYS A 638 -30.92 7.89 -42.79
C LYS A 638 -30.47 9.35 -42.91
N GLN A 639 -31.37 10.22 -43.35
CA GLN A 639 -31.20 11.67 -43.31
C GLN A 639 -32.11 12.28 -42.24
N THR A 640 -31.55 13.08 -41.33
CA THR A 640 -32.32 13.86 -40.35
C THR A 640 -32.20 15.34 -40.68
N VAL A 641 -33.32 16.07 -40.76
CA VAL A 641 -33.40 17.43 -41.29
C VAL A 641 -34.01 18.38 -40.26
N TYR A 642 -33.16 19.18 -39.62
CA TYR A 642 -33.51 20.36 -38.82
C TYR A 642 -33.38 21.67 -39.61
N GLY A 643 -32.61 21.65 -40.71
CA GLY A 643 -32.45 22.75 -41.67
C GLY A 643 -33.40 22.65 -42.85
N LEU A 644 -32.87 22.81 -44.06
CA LEU A 644 -33.62 22.68 -45.32
C LEU A 644 -33.02 21.55 -46.19
N ALA A 645 -33.86 20.63 -46.65
CA ALA A 645 -33.50 19.66 -47.69
C ALA A 645 -34.26 19.97 -48.99
N THR A 646 -33.60 19.97 -50.15
CA THR A 646 -34.22 20.24 -51.45
C THR A 646 -33.94 19.12 -52.42
N GLU A 647 -34.92 18.76 -53.24
CA GLU A 647 -34.78 17.80 -54.35
C GLU A 647 -34.23 16.43 -53.91
N ALA A 648 -34.43 16.04 -52.64
CA ALA A 648 -34.00 14.74 -52.15
C ALA A 648 -34.74 13.60 -52.87
N ASN A 649 -34.04 12.51 -53.15
CA ASN A 649 -34.58 11.29 -53.74
C ASN A 649 -34.46 10.14 -52.74
N ILE A 650 -35.58 9.57 -52.31
CA ILE A 650 -35.63 8.44 -51.37
C ILE A 650 -35.92 7.17 -52.15
N GLU A 651 -34.88 6.50 -52.63
CA GLU A 651 -34.96 5.19 -53.29
C GLU A 651 -35.28 4.09 -52.27
N SER A 652 -34.66 4.14 -51.09
CA SER A 652 -34.92 3.29 -49.91
C SER A 652 -34.40 3.98 -48.65
N GLY A 653 -34.73 3.50 -47.45
CA GLY A 653 -34.28 4.10 -46.19
C GLY A 653 -35.23 5.17 -45.64
N GLU A 654 -34.70 6.15 -44.91
CA GLU A 654 -35.50 7.09 -44.12
C GLU A 654 -35.00 8.55 -44.25
N GLN A 655 -35.93 9.48 -44.47
CA GLN A 655 -35.75 10.90 -44.19
C GLN A 655 -36.66 11.31 -43.02
N ILE A 656 -36.09 11.90 -41.98
CA ILE A 656 -36.83 12.50 -40.87
C ILE A 656 -36.70 14.02 -40.97
N VAL A 657 -37.81 14.71 -41.16
CA VAL A 657 -37.90 16.17 -41.10
C VAL A 657 -38.39 16.56 -39.71
N ASP A 658 -37.47 17.05 -38.87
CA ASP A 658 -37.69 17.33 -37.46
C ASP A 658 -37.49 18.84 -37.22
N GLY A 659 -38.57 19.61 -37.17
CA GLY A 659 -38.51 21.08 -37.06
C GLY A 659 -37.94 21.83 -38.27
N GLY A 660 -37.33 21.12 -39.23
CA GLY A 660 -36.81 21.66 -40.49
C GLY A 660 -37.84 21.72 -41.62
N SER A 661 -37.37 21.85 -42.85
CA SER A 661 -38.20 21.83 -44.06
C SER A 661 -37.59 20.96 -45.15
N THR A 662 -38.43 20.37 -45.98
CA THR A 662 -38.01 19.68 -47.19
C THR A 662 -38.85 20.14 -48.39
N GLU A 663 -38.22 20.34 -49.55
CA GLU A 663 -38.86 20.80 -50.79
C GLU A 663 -38.59 19.83 -51.93
N LYS A 664 -39.62 19.53 -52.74
CA LYS A 664 -39.51 18.67 -53.95
C LYS A 664 -38.88 17.30 -53.69
N THR A 665 -39.20 16.68 -52.55
CA THR A 665 -38.71 15.32 -52.26
C THR A 665 -39.42 14.29 -53.12
N HIS A 666 -38.66 13.41 -53.76
CA HIS A 666 -39.16 12.27 -54.52
C HIS A 666 -39.03 11.01 -53.66
N ILE A 667 -40.14 10.28 -53.46
CA ILE A 667 -40.16 9.06 -52.64
C ILE A 667 -40.47 7.88 -53.56
N ASN A 668 -39.47 7.06 -53.86
CA ASN A 668 -39.55 5.95 -54.82
C ASN A 668 -39.59 4.56 -54.16
N GLY A 669 -39.15 4.42 -52.90
CA GLY A 669 -39.19 3.14 -52.17
C GLY A 669 -38.84 3.15 -50.68
N GLY A 670 -38.56 4.31 -50.09
CA GLY A 670 -38.30 4.47 -48.64
C GLY A 670 -39.39 5.28 -47.90
N THR A 671 -39.02 5.91 -46.78
CA THR A 671 -39.94 6.66 -45.92
C THR A 671 -39.51 8.10 -45.71
N GLN A 672 -40.49 9.00 -45.66
CA GLN A 672 -40.33 10.37 -45.18
C GLN A 672 -41.26 10.57 -43.97
N THR A 673 -40.67 10.90 -42.83
CA THR A 673 -41.38 11.20 -41.59
C THR A 673 -41.25 12.69 -41.30
N VAL A 674 -42.37 13.38 -41.07
CA VAL A 674 -42.38 14.81 -40.70
C VAL A 674 -42.90 14.94 -39.27
N GLN A 675 -42.11 15.56 -38.40
CA GLN A 675 -42.41 15.69 -36.97
C GLN A 675 -41.99 17.04 -36.40
N ASN A 676 -42.45 17.35 -35.18
CA ASN A 676 -42.07 18.53 -34.41
C ASN A 676 -42.11 19.85 -35.22
N TYR A 677 -43.24 20.13 -35.89
CA TYR A 677 -43.45 21.31 -36.73
C TYR A 677 -42.61 21.36 -38.03
N GLY A 678 -42.00 20.25 -38.42
CA GLY A 678 -41.36 20.12 -39.72
C GLY A 678 -42.33 20.35 -40.89
N LYS A 679 -41.81 20.74 -42.05
CA LYS A 679 -42.62 21.02 -43.25
C LYS A 679 -42.14 20.19 -44.44
N ALA A 680 -43.07 19.54 -45.14
CA ALA A 680 -42.83 18.95 -46.45
C ALA A 680 -43.62 19.73 -47.52
N ILE A 681 -42.89 20.41 -48.40
CA ILE A 681 -43.43 21.24 -49.47
C ILE A 681 -43.23 20.48 -50.78
N ARG A 682 -44.32 20.21 -51.49
CA ARG A 682 -44.33 19.39 -52.71
C ARG A 682 -43.68 20.10 -53.89
#